data_AF-A0A4Q2WW91-F1
#
_entry.id   AF-A0A4Q2WW91-F1
#
_cell.length_a   1.000
_cell.length_b   1.000
_cell.length_c   1.000
_cell.angle_alpha   90.00
_cell.angle_beta   90.00
_cell.angle_gamma   90.00
#
_symmetry.space_group_name_H-M   'P 1'
#
loop_
_entity.id
_entity.type
_entity.pdbx_description
1 polymer ?
#
loop_
_entity_poly.entity_id
_entity_poly.type
_entity_poly.pdbx_seq_one_letter_code
_entity_poly.pdbx_strand_id
1 'polypeptide(L)'
;MTGTPGVNRWAFAVALLAGVLALPAHAASLGHYLLGDRGAGTPGPVQPGLLLMGGGDRNFDSLRWFMQRAGNGHIVVLRASQAGEIGEEFYYEVGGIASVETFVFKDRESASDRTMLRSLRRADGIFIAGGDQSRYVRYWRGTPVAAALDAHVRAGKPLGGTSAGLAMLGEYLYGAMDGGSQTSPRALADPLGSENTIESGFLDIALLHGVVTDTHFTERNRLGRLVAFVAKAESIAGRPLLGLGVDEDAAVAVDGDGNARVYANAPGAGATVVKGGFAPQVEDEPMRLARVETVGVGVDSRLHLPDARVERPVFERHYAVQDGVLLAMDAPLLVIHGGAGVERAGMTPADEAAARAALEAALRAGHARLAAGSAALDAVTAAIGLLEDAPQFNAGRGAVFTHDGRNELDSSLMDGASGKAGAVAGVRRVKNPILLARAVMEKSRHVMMVGDGAEAFAKEQGVALVDPSYFRTDKRWQQLQKALREEADGVARVDGGKAYFGTVGAVALDAQGRLAAGTSTGGMTNKRYGRVGDSPIIGAGTWADARCAVSGTGWGEYYIRAAAAHEVCARMRLAGQSVRRAAHDVINGEIPKAGGDGGAIALASDGTFAFPFNTEGMYRGWIGGDGVPHVAIYAGDAIVGDVR
;
A
#
# COMPACT_ATOMS: atom_id res chain seq x y z
N MET A 1 -49.52 31.04 -56.20
CA MET A 1 -48.74 30.28 -57.18
C MET A 1 -48.99 28.81 -56.92
N THR A 2 -49.57 28.11 -57.92
CA THR A 2 -49.45 26.67 -58.22
C THR A 2 -49.31 25.71 -57.02
N GLY A 3 -50.22 24.83 -56.64
CA GLY A 3 -51.18 24.03 -57.40
C GLY A 3 -51.22 22.64 -56.75
N THR A 4 -52.36 22.29 -56.15
CA THR A 4 -52.83 20.90 -55.88
C THR A 4 -52.90 20.08 -57.19
N PRO A 5 -53.19 18.75 -57.23
CA PRO A 5 -53.67 17.79 -56.19
C PRO A 5 -52.90 16.43 -56.20
N GLY A 6 -53.05 15.54 -55.20
CA GLY A 6 -54.04 14.44 -55.15
C GLY A 6 -53.77 13.34 -56.21
N VAL A 7 -53.78 12.03 -55.91
CA VAL A 7 -55.01 11.27 -55.69
C VAL A 7 -54.69 9.74 -55.58
N ASN A 8 -55.38 9.07 -54.65
CA ASN A 8 -55.86 7.66 -54.57
C ASN A 8 -54.90 6.47 -54.61
N ARG A 9 -54.93 5.63 -53.55
CA ARG A 9 -55.74 4.39 -53.34
C ARG A 9 -55.32 3.28 -54.32
N TRP A 10 -55.05 2.06 -53.87
CA TRP A 10 -55.99 0.93 -53.90
C TRP A 10 -55.44 -0.23 -53.05
N ALA A 11 -56.37 -0.98 -52.46
CA ALA A 11 -56.18 -2.21 -51.71
C ALA A 11 -55.78 -3.40 -52.62
N PHE A 12 -55.14 -4.43 -52.06
CA PHE A 12 -55.59 -5.84 -52.09
C PHE A 12 -54.58 -6.76 -51.37
N ALA A 13 -55.12 -7.73 -50.64
CA ALA A 13 -54.42 -8.78 -49.91
C ALA A 13 -54.01 -9.94 -50.82
N VAL A 14 -52.86 -10.59 -50.56
CA VAL A 14 -52.62 -12.02 -50.83
C VAL A 14 -51.66 -12.57 -49.78
N ALA A 15 -52.05 -13.69 -49.16
CA ALA A 15 -51.30 -14.47 -48.20
C ALA A 15 -50.16 -15.28 -48.84
N LEU A 16 -49.07 -15.47 -48.11
CA LEU A 16 -48.14 -16.59 -48.34
C LEU A 16 -47.59 -17.08 -47.00
N LEU A 17 -48.13 -18.24 -46.57
CA LEU A 17 -47.48 -19.16 -45.64
C LEU A 17 -46.24 -19.74 -46.36
N ALA A 18 -45.06 -19.68 -45.72
CA ALA A 18 -44.08 -20.78 -45.70
C ALA A 18 -42.85 -20.42 -44.86
N GLY A 19 -42.64 -21.19 -43.79
CA GLY A 19 -41.32 -21.54 -43.26
C GLY A 19 -40.43 -20.41 -42.74
N VAL A 20 -40.68 -19.96 -41.49
CA VAL A 20 -39.55 -19.45 -40.68
C VAL A 20 -38.70 -20.67 -40.33
N LEU A 21 -37.68 -20.92 -41.16
CA LEU A 21 -36.50 -21.66 -40.76
C LEU A 21 -35.98 -20.98 -39.50
N ALA A 22 -36.04 -21.70 -38.38
CA ALA A 22 -35.26 -21.35 -37.21
C ALA A 22 -33.80 -21.28 -37.65
N LEU A 23 -33.29 -20.06 -37.83
CA LEU A 23 -31.86 -19.83 -37.98
C LEU A 23 -31.21 -20.37 -36.70
N PRO A 24 -30.16 -21.20 -36.79
CA PRO A 24 -29.45 -21.61 -35.59
C PRO A 24 -28.91 -20.33 -34.94
N ALA A 25 -29.28 -20.13 -33.68
CA ALA A 25 -28.58 -19.19 -32.81
C ALA A 25 -27.09 -19.50 -33.00
N HIS A 26 -26.32 -18.51 -33.47
CA HIS A 26 -24.88 -18.66 -33.57
C HIS A 26 -24.36 -18.89 -32.16
N ALA A 27 -24.05 -20.16 -31.84
CA ALA A 27 -23.33 -20.52 -30.64
C ALA A 27 -22.06 -19.67 -30.62
N ALA A 28 -21.93 -18.81 -29.62
CA ALA A 28 -20.73 -18.00 -29.48
C ALA A 28 -19.55 -18.96 -29.35
N SER A 29 -18.54 -18.81 -30.22
CA SER A 29 -17.44 -19.76 -30.28
C SER A 29 -16.58 -19.68 -29.02
N LEU A 30 -16.62 -20.74 -28.19
CA LEU A 30 -15.62 -20.99 -27.15
C LEU A 30 -14.22 -20.87 -27.78
N GLY A 31 -13.37 -20.00 -27.24
CA GLY A 31 -11.98 -19.91 -27.72
C GLY A 31 -11.23 -21.16 -27.29
N HIS A 32 -10.55 -21.83 -28.21
CA HIS A 32 -9.78 -23.04 -27.92
C HIS A 32 -8.41 -22.98 -28.59
N TYR A 33 -7.36 -23.16 -27.80
CA TYR A 33 -5.97 -23.19 -28.23
C TYR A 33 -5.31 -24.46 -27.71
N LEU A 34 -4.47 -25.08 -28.53
CA LEU A 34 -3.78 -26.33 -28.20
C LEU A 34 -2.31 -26.23 -28.60
N LEU A 35 -1.43 -26.63 -27.68
CA LEU A 35 -0.01 -26.86 -27.93
C LEU A 35 0.40 -28.25 -27.40
N GLY A 36 1.33 -28.90 -28.10
CA GLY A 36 1.81 -30.25 -27.77
C GLY A 36 0.94 -31.39 -28.32
N ASP A 37 1.16 -32.60 -27.81
CA ASP A 37 0.49 -33.83 -28.29
C ASP A 37 -0.50 -34.37 -27.25
N ARG A 38 -1.79 -34.33 -27.58
CA ARG A 38 -2.87 -34.87 -26.73
C ARG A 38 -2.96 -36.39 -26.74
N GLY A 39 -2.26 -37.05 -27.67
CA GLY A 39 -2.16 -38.50 -27.77
C GLY A 39 -1.00 -39.09 -26.97
N ALA A 40 -0.07 -38.27 -26.51
CA ALA A 40 1.03 -38.70 -25.65
C ALA A 40 0.51 -39.23 -24.30
N GLY A 41 1.24 -40.15 -23.68
CA GLY A 41 0.95 -40.58 -22.32
C GLY A 41 1.50 -39.59 -21.29
N THR A 42 0.87 -39.53 -20.11
CA THR A 42 1.37 -38.76 -18.96
C THR A 42 2.76 -39.29 -18.52
N PRO A 43 3.83 -38.49 -18.59
CA PRO A 43 5.20 -38.97 -18.36
C PRO A 43 5.49 -39.45 -16.92
N GLY A 44 4.86 -38.83 -15.93
CA GLY A 44 5.11 -39.07 -14.51
C GLY A 44 3.84 -39.29 -13.69
N PRO A 45 3.97 -39.57 -12.38
CA PRO A 45 2.82 -39.77 -11.52
C PRO A 45 2.09 -38.44 -11.26
N VAL A 46 0.77 -38.46 -11.47
CA VAL A 46 -0.12 -37.36 -11.07
C VAL A 46 -0.34 -37.41 -9.56
N GLN A 47 -0.21 -36.25 -8.91
CA GLN A 47 -0.25 -36.10 -7.46
C GLN A 47 -1.14 -34.91 -7.06
N PRO A 48 -1.84 -34.99 -5.92
CA PRO A 48 -2.69 -33.90 -5.47
C PRO A 48 -1.87 -32.65 -5.13
N GLY A 49 -2.46 -31.48 -5.36
CA GLY A 49 -1.91 -30.21 -4.89
C GLY A 49 -2.74 -29.01 -5.32
N LEU A 50 -2.58 -27.89 -4.61
CA LEU A 50 -3.17 -26.61 -4.96
C LEU A 50 -2.07 -25.58 -5.20
N LEU A 51 -2.22 -24.77 -6.24
CA LEU A 51 -1.31 -23.65 -6.49
C LEU A 51 -2.10 -22.33 -6.42
N LEU A 52 -1.80 -21.49 -5.43
CA LEU A 52 -2.45 -20.21 -5.19
C LEU A 52 -1.47 -19.07 -5.50
N MET A 53 -1.57 -18.43 -6.67
CA MET A 53 -0.67 -17.33 -7.07
C MET A 53 -1.31 -15.94 -6.94
N GLY A 54 -0.61 -14.99 -6.32
CA GLY A 54 -1.17 -13.66 -6.01
C GLY A 54 -1.36 -12.72 -7.21
N GLY A 55 -0.66 -12.93 -8.33
CA GLY A 55 -1.02 -12.35 -9.64
C GLY A 55 -0.05 -11.35 -10.29
N GLY A 56 1.17 -11.20 -9.77
CA GLY A 56 2.28 -10.44 -10.37
C GLY A 56 3.09 -11.25 -11.40
N ASP A 57 4.40 -10.98 -11.49
CA ASP A 57 5.30 -11.70 -12.40
C ASP A 57 5.29 -13.21 -12.09
N ARG A 58 5.30 -14.04 -13.13
CA ARG A 58 5.04 -15.48 -12.99
C ARG A 58 6.16 -16.13 -12.19
N ASN A 59 5.81 -16.69 -11.03
CA ASN A 59 6.74 -17.51 -10.25
C ASN A 59 6.97 -18.86 -10.96
N PHE A 60 7.96 -18.92 -11.84
CA PHE A 60 8.24 -20.11 -12.65
C PHE A 60 8.55 -21.35 -11.81
N ASP A 61 9.16 -21.20 -10.63
CA ASP A 61 9.45 -22.34 -9.76
C ASP A 61 8.18 -22.99 -9.21
N SER A 62 7.21 -22.17 -8.81
CA SER A 62 5.88 -22.63 -8.39
C SER A 62 5.10 -23.28 -9.54
N LEU A 63 5.22 -22.75 -10.76
CA LEU A 63 4.59 -23.33 -11.95
C LEU A 63 5.22 -24.67 -12.32
N ARG A 64 6.56 -24.78 -12.30
CA ARG A 64 7.26 -26.07 -12.49
C ARG A 64 6.85 -27.09 -11.43
N TRP A 65 6.70 -26.68 -10.17
CA TRP A 65 6.15 -27.54 -9.12
C TRP A 65 4.75 -28.05 -9.50
N PHE A 66 3.86 -27.17 -9.98
CA PHE A 66 2.53 -27.56 -10.42
C PHE A 66 2.55 -28.52 -11.62
N MET A 67 3.41 -28.28 -12.62
CA MET A 67 3.57 -29.20 -13.76
C MET A 67 4.05 -30.59 -13.32
N GLN A 68 4.98 -30.64 -12.36
CA GLN A 68 5.44 -31.91 -11.78
C GLN A 68 4.33 -32.64 -11.02
N ARG A 69 3.47 -31.92 -10.29
CA ARG A 69 2.26 -32.51 -9.66
C ARG A 69 1.30 -33.07 -10.71
N ALA A 70 1.22 -32.46 -11.88
CA ALA A 70 0.45 -32.97 -13.01
C ALA A 70 1.18 -34.09 -13.79
N GLY A 71 2.24 -34.68 -13.21
CA GLY A 71 3.01 -35.74 -13.86
C GLY A 71 3.70 -35.29 -15.15
N ASN A 72 3.92 -33.98 -15.33
CA ASN A 72 4.40 -33.38 -16.58
C ASN A 72 3.50 -33.72 -17.79
N GLY A 73 2.21 -33.96 -17.54
CA GLY A 73 1.25 -34.44 -18.53
C GLY A 73 0.45 -33.34 -19.21
N HIS A 74 -0.86 -33.53 -19.25
CA HIS A 74 -1.78 -32.65 -19.99
C HIS A 74 -2.38 -31.58 -19.08
N ILE A 75 -2.10 -30.32 -19.38
CA ILE A 75 -2.62 -29.17 -18.63
C ILE A 75 -3.83 -28.56 -19.35
N VAL A 76 -4.90 -28.27 -18.61
CA VAL A 76 -6.01 -27.47 -19.12
C VAL A 76 -6.03 -26.12 -18.41
N VAL A 77 -5.96 -25.05 -19.17
CA VAL A 77 -6.07 -23.67 -18.70
C VAL A 77 -7.44 -23.11 -19.01
N LEU A 78 -8.12 -22.57 -18.01
CA LEU A 78 -9.42 -21.94 -18.12
C LEU A 78 -9.29 -20.43 -17.95
N ARG A 79 -9.87 -19.65 -18.87
CA ARG A 79 -9.82 -18.18 -18.85
C ARG A 79 -11.20 -17.55 -19.03
N ALA A 80 -11.50 -16.51 -18.25
CA ALA A 80 -12.68 -15.66 -18.47
C ALA A 80 -12.42 -14.42 -19.36
N SER A 81 -11.14 -14.10 -19.61
CA SER A 81 -10.70 -13.02 -20.50
C SER A 81 -9.28 -13.28 -21.02
N GLN A 82 -8.88 -12.54 -22.07
CA GLN A 82 -7.58 -12.66 -22.78
C GLN A 82 -7.39 -14.01 -23.52
N ALA A 83 -6.43 -14.08 -24.45
CA ALA A 83 -6.33 -15.18 -25.43
C ALA A 83 -5.39 -16.31 -24.94
N GLY A 84 -4.73 -17.01 -25.87
CA GLY A 84 -3.92 -18.22 -25.62
C GLY A 84 -2.56 -17.99 -24.96
N GLU A 85 -2.17 -16.75 -24.63
CA GLU A 85 -0.79 -16.41 -24.26
C GLU A 85 -0.27 -17.20 -23.04
N ILE A 86 -1.14 -17.47 -22.06
CA ILE A 86 -0.78 -18.26 -20.88
C ILE A 86 -0.40 -19.70 -21.21
N GLY A 87 -1.06 -20.30 -22.21
CA GLY A 87 -0.77 -21.66 -22.67
C GLY A 87 0.58 -21.72 -23.39
N GLU A 88 0.88 -20.73 -24.24
CA GLU A 88 2.18 -20.59 -24.88
C GLU A 88 3.31 -20.53 -23.86
N GLU A 89 3.15 -19.71 -22.82
CA GLU A 89 4.15 -19.60 -21.76
C GLU A 89 4.32 -20.91 -20.97
N PHE A 90 3.21 -21.60 -20.63
CA PHE A 90 3.29 -22.89 -19.94
C PHE A 90 4.04 -23.94 -20.77
N TYR A 91 3.85 -23.93 -22.09
CA TYR A 91 4.47 -24.90 -22.98
C TYR A 91 5.92 -24.56 -23.35
N TYR A 92 6.22 -23.30 -23.64
CA TYR A 92 7.52 -22.87 -24.17
C TYR A 92 8.47 -22.36 -23.09
N GLU A 93 7.98 -21.63 -22.09
CA GLU A 93 8.83 -20.95 -21.09
C GLU A 93 8.95 -21.76 -19.79
N VAL A 94 7.84 -22.23 -19.23
CA VAL A 94 7.87 -23.16 -18.09
C VAL A 94 8.36 -24.53 -18.57
N GLY A 95 7.73 -25.04 -19.63
CA GLY A 95 8.11 -26.25 -20.33
C GLY A 95 7.86 -27.54 -19.56
N GLY A 96 8.21 -28.65 -20.20
CA GLY A 96 8.21 -29.98 -19.60
C GLY A 96 6.88 -30.72 -19.61
N ILE A 97 5.79 -30.13 -20.12
CA ILE A 97 4.46 -30.76 -20.20
C ILE A 97 4.18 -31.41 -21.56
N ALA A 98 3.36 -32.47 -21.58
CA ALA A 98 3.00 -33.19 -22.80
C ALA A 98 2.10 -32.37 -23.74
N SER A 99 1.14 -31.64 -23.16
CA SER A 99 0.30 -30.69 -23.90
C SER A 99 -0.34 -29.66 -22.99
N VAL A 100 -0.75 -28.54 -23.56
CA VAL A 100 -1.62 -27.57 -22.89
C VAL A 100 -2.77 -27.17 -23.77
N GLU A 101 -3.95 -27.10 -23.16
CA GLU A 101 -5.17 -26.61 -23.79
C GLU A 101 -5.69 -25.39 -23.07
N THR A 102 -5.94 -24.31 -23.81
CA THR A 102 -6.54 -23.10 -23.25
C THR A 102 -7.95 -22.94 -23.76
N PHE A 103 -8.92 -22.83 -22.84
CA PHE A 103 -10.30 -22.52 -23.13
C PHE A 103 -10.66 -21.12 -22.62
N VAL A 104 -11.18 -20.29 -23.52
CA VAL A 104 -11.60 -18.91 -23.23
C VAL A 104 -13.11 -18.82 -23.27
N PHE A 105 -13.71 -18.61 -22.10
CA PHE A 105 -15.15 -18.50 -21.93
C PHE A 105 -15.63 -17.12 -22.37
N LYS A 106 -16.66 -17.11 -23.22
CA LYS A 106 -17.33 -15.88 -23.66
C LYS A 106 -18.71 -15.71 -23.02
N ASP A 107 -19.28 -16.81 -22.52
CA ASP A 107 -20.59 -16.86 -21.88
C ASP A 107 -20.73 -18.09 -20.97
N ARG A 108 -21.90 -18.20 -20.33
CA ARG A 108 -22.28 -19.30 -19.46
C ARG A 108 -22.61 -20.59 -20.22
N GLU A 109 -23.09 -20.50 -21.46
CA GLU A 109 -23.47 -21.68 -22.26
C GLU A 109 -22.26 -22.55 -22.60
N SER A 110 -21.13 -21.89 -22.88
CA SER A 110 -19.81 -22.49 -23.06
C SER A 110 -19.40 -23.42 -21.89
N ALA A 111 -19.92 -23.18 -20.68
CA ALA A 111 -19.67 -24.04 -19.52
C ALA A 111 -20.33 -25.43 -19.58
N SER A 112 -21.08 -25.71 -20.64
CA SER A 112 -21.63 -27.04 -20.94
C SER A 112 -21.03 -27.68 -22.20
N ASP A 113 -20.00 -27.07 -22.81
CA ASP A 113 -19.39 -27.61 -24.02
C ASP A 113 -18.79 -29.00 -23.79
N ARG A 114 -19.18 -29.95 -24.66
CA ARG A 114 -18.82 -31.36 -24.49
C ARG A 114 -17.33 -31.63 -24.74
N THR A 115 -16.69 -30.85 -25.60
CA THR A 115 -15.27 -31.01 -25.96
C THR A 115 -14.39 -30.55 -24.81
N MET A 116 -14.70 -29.39 -24.25
CA MET A 116 -14.06 -28.85 -23.06
C MET A 116 -14.26 -29.76 -21.85
N LEU A 117 -15.48 -30.21 -21.56
CA LEU A 117 -15.73 -31.12 -20.43
C LEU A 117 -14.98 -32.46 -20.56
N ARG A 118 -14.75 -32.93 -21.79
CA ARG A 118 -13.91 -34.11 -22.04
C ARG A 118 -12.44 -33.82 -21.75
N SER A 119 -11.97 -32.64 -22.13
CA SER A 119 -10.60 -32.18 -21.87
C SER A 119 -10.36 -32.03 -20.37
N LEU A 120 -11.29 -31.40 -19.64
CA LEU A 120 -11.25 -31.28 -18.18
C LEU A 120 -11.16 -32.65 -17.48
N ARG A 121 -11.96 -33.64 -17.89
CA ARG A 121 -11.90 -34.99 -17.30
C ARG A 121 -10.59 -35.71 -17.56
N ARG A 122 -9.93 -35.44 -18.69
CA ARG A 122 -8.67 -36.06 -19.08
C ARG A 122 -7.44 -35.33 -18.56
N ALA A 123 -7.59 -34.07 -18.16
CA ALA A 123 -6.50 -33.24 -17.68
C ALA A 123 -5.74 -33.94 -16.55
N ASP A 124 -4.42 -33.83 -16.57
CA ASP A 124 -3.56 -34.21 -15.46
C ASP A 124 -3.44 -33.06 -14.46
N GLY A 125 -3.52 -31.82 -14.93
CA GLY A 125 -3.63 -30.62 -14.09
C GLY A 125 -4.56 -29.58 -14.70
N ILE A 126 -5.27 -28.83 -13.86
CA ILE A 126 -6.13 -27.73 -14.32
C ILE A 126 -5.67 -26.42 -13.69
N PHE A 127 -5.64 -25.35 -14.48
CA PHE A 127 -5.22 -24.02 -14.04
C PHE A 127 -6.26 -22.95 -14.40
N ILE A 128 -6.65 -22.13 -13.44
CA ILE A 128 -7.59 -21.01 -13.63
C ILE A 128 -6.78 -19.72 -13.76
N ALA A 129 -6.82 -19.09 -14.93
CA ALA A 129 -6.03 -17.90 -15.18
C ALA A 129 -6.60 -16.65 -14.49
N GLY A 130 -5.81 -15.57 -14.51
CA GLY A 130 -6.31 -14.23 -14.19
C GLY A 130 -7.38 -13.78 -15.20
N GLY A 131 -8.15 -12.75 -14.83
CA GLY A 131 -9.19 -12.19 -15.67
C GLY A 131 -10.26 -11.45 -14.87
N ASP A 132 -11.44 -11.31 -15.48
CA ASP A 132 -12.62 -10.75 -14.82
C ASP A 132 -13.24 -11.79 -13.88
N GLN A 133 -13.13 -11.53 -12.58
CA GLN A 133 -13.58 -12.42 -11.51
C GLN A 133 -15.09 -12.67 -11.54
N SER A 134 -15.88 -11.65 -11.88
CA SER A 134 -17.34 -11.74 -11.93
C SER A 134 -17.80 -12.70 -13.03
N ARG A 135 -17.04 -12.81 -14.11
CA ARG A 135 -17.32 -13.74 -15.21
C ARG A 135 -17.14 -15.19 -14.80
N TYR A 136 -16.10 -15.52 -14.02
CA TYR A 136 -15.93 -16.89 -13.50
C TYR A 136 -17.15 -17.31 -12.69
N VAL A 137 -17.57 -16.46 -11.75
CA VAL A 137 -18.77 -16.69 -10.94
C VAL A 137 -20.01 -16.87 -11.81
N ARG A 138 -20.30 -15.90 -12.69
CA ARG A 138 -21.51 -15.88 -13.53
C ARG A 138 -21.56 -17.06 -14.50
N TYR A 139 -20.41 -17.49 -15.04
CA TYR A 139 -20.37 -18.50 -16.09
C TYR A 139 -20.27 -19.92 -15.54
N TRP A 140 -19.64 -20.13 -14.37
CA TRP A 140 -19.32 -21.50 -13.93
C TRP A 140 -20.11 -21.98 -12.71
N ARG A 141 -20.61 -21.08 -11.86
CA ARG A 141 -21.35 -21.53 -10.67
C ARG A 141 -22.54 -22.39 -11.06
N GLY A 142 -22.65 -23.58 -10.49
CA GLY A 142 -23.75 -24.51 -10.74
C GLY A 142 -23.80 -25.02 -12.19
N THR A 143 -22.67 -25.03 -12.91
CA THR A 143 -22.57 -25.62 -14.25
C THR A 143 -21.70 -26.89 -14.23
N PRO A 144 -21.71 -27.69 -15.32
CA PRO A 144 -20.87 -28.87 -15.42
C PRO A 144 -19.36 -28.62 -15.29
N VAL A 145 -18.87 -27.40 -15.55
CA VAL A 145 -17.46 -27.04 -15.34
C VAL A 145 -17.09 -27.09 -13.86
N ALA A 146 -17.88 -26.46 -12.98
CA ALA A 146 -17.63 -26.50 -11.53
C ALA A 146 -17.59 -27.94 -11.02
N ALA A 147 -18.58 -28.75 -11.41
CA ALA A 147 -18.62 -30.17 -11.05
C ALA A 147 -17.40 -30.97 -11.58
N ALA A 148 -16.88 -30.60 -12.76
CA ALA A 148 -15.68 -31.22 -13.31
C ALA A 148 -14.41 -30.83 -12.55
N LEU A 149 -14.31 -29.58 -12.07
CA LEU A 149 -13.20 -29.12 -11.24
C LEU A 149 -13.19 -29.84 -9.88
N ASP A 150 -14.35 -29.95 -9.22
CA ASP A 150 -14.48 -30.69 -7.96
C ASP A 150 -14.15 -32.18 -8.14
N ALA A 151 -14.59 -32.78 -9.25
CA ALA A 151 -14.25 -34.16 -9.58
C ALA A 151 -12.75 -34.35 -9.85
N HIS A 152 -12.09 -33.36 -10.47
CA HIS A 152 -10.66 -33.37 -10.74
C HIS A 152 -9.85 -33.35 -9.44
N VAL A 153 -10.18 -32.44 -8.51
CA VAL A 153 -9.52 -32.37 -7.20
C VAL A 153 -9.77 -33.65 -6.39
N ARG A 154 -11.02 -34.15 -6.35
CA ARG A 154 -11.35 -35.42 -5.66
C ARG A 154 -10.65 -36.65 -6.26
N ALA A 155 -10.27 -36.59 -7.53
CA ALA A 155 -9.46 -37.63 -8.18
C ALA A 155 -7.97 -37.57 -7.79
N GLY A 156 -7.57 -36.68 -6.87
CA GLY A 156 -6.20 -36.53 -6.42
C GLY A 156 -5.30 -35.82 -7.44
N LYS A 157 -5.88 -34.96 -8.29
CA LYS A 157 -5.16 -34.21 -9.32
C LYS A 157 -4.99 -32.75 -8.93
N PRO A 158 -3.93 -32.06 -9.38
CA PRO A 158 -3.64 -30.70 -8.98
C PRO A 158 -4.54 -29.67 -9.67
N LEU A 159 -4.91 -28.63 -8.92
CA LEU A 159 -5.67 -27.46 -9.37
C LEU A 159 -4.92 -26.18 -8.99
N GLY A 160 -4.71 -25.28 -9.94
CA GLY A 160 -4.00 -24.02 -9.72
C GLY A 160 -4.84 -22.80 -10.12
N GLY A 161 -4.48 -21.64 -9.58
CA GLY A 161 -5.10 -20.38 -9.95
C GLY A 161 -4.18 -19.19 -9.72
N THR A 162 -4.29 -18.16 -10.57
CA THR A 162 -3.59 -16.88 -10.39
C THR A 162 -4.56 -15.70 -10.40
N SER A 163 -4.32 -14.69 -9.55
CA SER A 163 -5.16 -13.48 -9.49
C SER A 163 -6.63 -13.86 -9.27
N ALA A 164 -7.55 -13.48 -10.17
CA ALA A 164 -8.95 -13.91 -10.12
C ALA A 164 -9.12 -15.44 -10.01
N GLY A 165 -8.24 -16.23 -10.65
CA GLY A 165 -8.27 -17.68 -10.55
C GLY A 165 -7.91 -18.22 -9.17
N LEU A 166 -7.00 -17.58 -8.43
CA LEU A 166 -6.75 -17.89 -7.02
C LEU A 166 -8.00 -17.58 -6.21
N ALA A 167 -8.58 -16.39 -6.41
CA ALA A 167 -9.75 -15.96 -5.64
C ALA A 167 -10.94 -16.92 -5.77
N MET A 168 -11.06 -17.64 -6.90
CA MET A 168 -12.09 -18.64 -7.15
C MET A 168 -11.92 -19.94 -6.35
N LEU A 169 -10.78 -20.17 -5.71
CA LEU A 169 -10.46 -21.42 -5.02
C LEU A 169 -10.93 -21.44 -3.56
N GLY A 170 -11.18 -20.28 -2.94
CA GLY A 170 -11.73 -20.22 -1.57
C GLY A 170 -13.13 -20.81 -1.48
N GLU A 171 -13.50 -21.38 -0.32
CA GLU A 171 -14.89 -21.81 -0.04
C GLU A 171 -15.85 -20.62 -0.12
N TYR A 172 -15.39 -19.50 0.44
CA TYR A 172 -16.04 -18.20 0.36
C TYR A 172 -15.15 -17.27 -0.46
N LEU A 173 -15.65 -16.82 -1.59
CA LEU A 173 -14.88 -16.03 -2.55
C LEU A 173 -15.49 -14.65 -2.73
N TYR A 174 -14.65 -13.63 -2.84
CA TYR A 174 -15.10 -12.35 -3.37
C TYR A 174 -15.39 -12.51 -4.87
N GLY A 175 -16.57 -12.14 -5.33
CA GLY A 175 -17.00 -12.32 -6.73
C GLY A 175 -16.77 -11.09 -7.62
N ALA A 176 -16.53 -9.91 -7.04
CA ALA A 176 -16.51 -8.63 -7.76
C ALA A 176 -17.80 -8.39 -8.59
N MET A 177 -18.95 -8.78 -8.04
CA MET A 177 -20.21 -8.88 -8.81
C MET A 177 -20.80 -7.53 -9.23
N ASP A 178 -20.36 -6.46 -8.56
CA ASP A 178 -20.63 -5.05 -8.86
C ASP A 178 -19.81 -4.51 -10.05
N GLY A 179 -18.89 -5.30 -10.60
CA GLY A 179 -17.97 -4.90 -11.67
C GLY A 179 -16.78 -4.09 -11.18
N GLY A 180 -16.62 -3.92 -9.85
CA GLY A 180 -15.55 -3.18 -9.21
C GLY A 180 -14.55 -4.06 -8.46
N SER A 181 -13.46 -3.45 -8.01
CA SER A 181 -12.58 -4.04 -7.00
C SER A 181 -12.64 -3.19 -5.75
N GLN A 182 -13.25 -3.74 -4.70
CA GLN A 182 -13.25 -3.17 -3.35
C GLN A 182 -11.83 -2.76 -2.92
N THR A 183 -11.71 -1.60 -2.27
CA THR A 183 -10.49 -1.15 -1.61
C THR A 183 -10.63 -1.34 -0.09
N SER A 184 -9.52 -1.43 0.64
CA SER A 184 -9.59 -1.57 2.11
C SER A 184 -10.42 -0.46 2.79
N PRO A 185 -10.28 0.83 2.45
CA PRO A 185 -11.14 1.86 3.05
C PRO A 185 -12.63 1.69 2.78
N ARG A 186 -13.03 1.23 1.58
CA ARG A 186 -14.44 1.00 1.27
C ARG A 186 -14.98 -0.24 1.96
N ALA A 187 -14.23 -1.34 1.92
CA ALA A 187 -14.62 -2.60 2.53
C ALA A 187 -14.75 -2.49 4.05
N LEU A 188 -13.89 -1.70 4.71
CA LEU A 188 -13.98 -1.46 6.15
C LEU A 188 -15.05 -0.42 6.53
N ALA A 189 -15.45 0.46 5.61
CA ALA A 189 -16.51 1.44 5.87
C ALA A 189 -17.91 0.81 5.88
N ASP A 190 -18.09 -0.31 5.18
CA ASP A 190 -19.32 -1.10 5.20
C ASP A 190 -19.00 -2.58 4.89
N PRO A 191 -18.60 -3.36 5.91
CA PRO A 191 -18.16 -4.74 5.71
C PRO A 191 -19.30 -5.67 5.31
N LEU A 192 -20.55 -5.33 5.63
CA LEU A 192 -21.72 -6.12 5.28
C LEU A 192 -22.46 -5.61 4.04
N GLY A 193 -22.04 -4.48 3.48
CA GLY A 193 -22.64 -3.84 2.32
C GLY A 193 -22.68 -4.66 1.04
N SER A 194 -23.50 -4.20 0.10
CA SER A 194 -23.70 -4.87 -1.19
C SER A 194 -22.47 -4.87 -2.11
N GLU A 195 -21.52 -3.94 -1.90
CA GLU A 195 -20.25 -3.95 -2.63
C GLU A 195 -19.36 -5.12 -2.16
N ASN A 196 -19.54 -5.64 -0.94
CA ASN A 196 -18.80 -6.80 -0.44
C ASN A 196 -19.46 -8.10 -0.92
N THR A 197 -19.20 -8.42 -2.19
CA THR A 197 -19.83 -9.52 -2.93
C THR A 197 -19.20 -10.88 -2.62
N ILE A 198 -19.19 -11.27 -1.33
CA ILE A 198 -18.79 -12.61 -0.92
C ILE A 198 -19.85 -13.61 -1.36
N GLU A 199 -19.38 -14.68 -1.96
CA GLU A 199 -20.18 -15.76 -2.49
C GLU A 199 -19.70 -17.11 -1.97
N SER A 200 -20.56 -18.12 -2.00
CA SER A 200 -20.23 -19.50 -1.60
C SER A 200 -20.77 -20.54 -2.59
N GLY A 201 -20.44 -21.81 -2.37
CA GLY A 201 -20.94 -22.94 -3.17
C GLY A 201 -20.46 -22.93 -4.62
N PHE A 202 -19.27 -22.38 -4.86
CA PHE A 202 -18.66 -22.32 -6.19
C PHE A 202 -17.83 -23.57 -6.52
N LEU A 203 -16.89 -23.93 -5.65
CA LEU A 203 -16.08 -25.16 -5.70
C LEU A 203 -16.03 -25.80 -4.31
N ASP A 204 -15.86 -27.12 -4.27
CA ASP A 204 -15.72 -27.90 -3.05
C ASP A 204 -14.29 -28.47 -2.93
N ILE A 205 -13.41 -27.70 -2.29
CA ILE A 205 -12.00 -28.04 -2.12
C ILE A 205 -11.72 -28.22 -0.62
N ALA A 206 -11.61 -29.47 -0.17
CA ALA A 206 -11.49 -29.81 1.26
C ALA A 206 -10.35 -29.06 2.00
N LEU A 207 -9.21 -28.87 1.35
CA LEU A 207 -8.07 -28.13 1.93
C LEU A 207 -8.31 -26.62 2.06
N LEU A 208 -9.36 -26.07 1.45
CA LEU A 208 -9.74 -24.66 1.52
C LEU A 208 -11.10 -24.46 2.18
N HIS A 209 -11.66 -25.50 2.82
CA HIS A 209 -12.80 -25.35 3.72
C HIS A 209 -12.44 -24.40 4.86
N GLY A 210 -13.30 -23.42 5.08
CA GLY A 210 -13.14 -22.35 6.05
C GLY A 210 -12.31 -21.18 5.55
N VAL A 211 -11.84 -21.16 4.29
CA VAL A 211 -10.88 -20.18 3.80
C VAL A 211 -11.51 -19.19 2.82
N VAL A 212 -11.32 -17.91 3.10
CA VAL A 212 -11.51 -16.78 2.20
C VAL A 212 -10.15 -16.39 1.65
N THR A 213 -10.02 -16.33 0.33
CA THR A 213 -8.74 -15.98 -0.30
C THR A 213 -8.74 -14.57 -0.88
N ASP A 214 -7.59 -13.90 -0.85
CA ASP A 214 -7.36 -12.64 -1.55
C ASP A 214 -6.01 -12.61 -2.29
N THR A 215 -5.93 -11.77 -3.32
CA THR A 215 -4.81 -11.65 -4.28
C THR A 215 -4.28 -10.24 -4.30
N HIS A 216 -3.16 -10.01 -5.00
CA HIS A 216 -2.51 -8.69 -5.11
C HIS A 216 -2.45 -7.96 -3.75
N PHE A 217 -1.99 -8.68 -2.73
CA PHE A 217 -2.31 -8.34 -1.37
C PHE A 217 -1.56 -7.11 -0.85
N THR A 218 -0.24 -7.07 -1.00
CA THR A 218 0.61 -6.01 -0.46
C THR A 218 0.64 -4.76 -1.33
N GLU A 219 0.83 -4.87 -2.65
CA GLU A 219 0.94 -3.69 -3.54
C GLU A 219 -0.34 -2.84 -3.48
N ARG A 220 -1.50 -3.51 -3.36
CA ARG A 220 -2.81 -2.86 -3.35
C ARG A 220 -3.39 -2.61 -1.95
N ASN A 221 -2.58 -2.77 -0.90
CA ASN A 221 -3.00 -2.49 0.48
C ASN A 221 -4.32 -3.20 0.86
N ARG A 222 -4.38 -4.53 0.72
CA ARG A 222 -5.64 -5.31 0.82
C ARG A 222 -5.89 -5.99 2.16
N LEU A 223 -5.08 -5.76 3.18
CA LEU A 223 -5.30 -6.36 4.50
C LEU A 223 -6.67 -6.00 5.08
N GLY A 224 -7.02 -4.70 5.11
CA GLY A 224 -8.33 -4.26 5.60
C GLY A 224 -9.49 -4.87 4.80
N ARG A 225 -9.31 -5.01 3.50
CA ARG A 225 -10.29 -5.67 2.62
C ARG A 225 -10.49 -7.13 2.96
N LEU A 226 -9.42 -7.91 3.13
CA LEU A 226 -9.52 -9.31 3.51
C LEU A 226 -10.19 -9.47 4.88
N VAL A 227 -9.92 -8.58 5.84
CA VAL A 227 -10.62 -8.56 7.13
C VAL A 227 -12.13 -8.37 6.95
N ALA A 228 -12.56 -7.42 6.12
CA ALA A 228 -13.97 -7.22 5.79
C ALA A 228 -14.58 -8.43 5.04
N PHE A 229 -13.82 -9.07 4.14
CA PHE A 229 -14.25 -10.28 3.44
C PHE A 229 -14.50 -11.43 4.40
N VAL A 230 -13.60 -11.65 5.37
CA VAL A 230 -13.78 -12.66 6.42
C VAL A 230 -15.03 -12.33 7.26
N ALA A 231 -15.22 -11.08 7.68
CA ALA A 231 -16.41 -10.70 8.44
C ALA A 231 -17.73 -10.97 7.70
N LYS A 232 -17.81 -10.62 6.41
CA LYS A 232 -18.99 -10.93 5.57
C LYS A 232 -19.17 -12.43 5.42
N ALA A 233 -18.09 -13.17 5.15
CA ALA A 233 -18.16 -14.62 5.01
C ALA A 233 -18.64 -15.30 6.31
N GLU A 234 -18.17 -14.86 7.48
CA GLU A 234 -18.60 -15.37 8.79
C GLU A 234 -20.08 -15.08 9.07
N SER A 235 -20.56 -13.90 8.66
CA SER A 235 -21.99 -13.56 8.76
C SER A 235 -22.89 -14.49 7.94
N ILE A 236 -22.39 -15.00 6.81
CA ILE A 236 -23.09 -15.97 5.95
C ILE A 236 -22.94 -17.39 6.52
N ALA A 237 -21.74 -17.75 6.98
CA ALA A 237 -21.39 -19.09 7.41
C ALA A 237 -21.95 -19.45 8.81
N GLY A 238 -22.13 -18.44 9.68
CA GLY A 238 -22.49 -18.65 11.08
C GLY A 238 -21.39 -19.32 11.92
N ARG A 239 -20.14 -19.32 11.45
CA ARG A 239 -18.96 -19.91 12.12
C ARG A 239 -17.69 -19.11 11.80
N PRO A 240 -16.64 -19.22 12.62
CA PRO A 240 -15.33 -18.63 12.31
C PRO A 240 -14.75 -19.16 11.00
N LEU A 241 -14.08 -18.26 10.28
CA LEU A 241 -13.36 -18.53 9.02
C LEU A 241 -11.93 -17.96 9.09
N LEU A 242 -11.16 -18.24 8.04
CA LEU A 242 -9.78 -17.83 7.88
C LEU A 242 -9.65 -16.99 6.61
N GLY A 243 -8.87 -15.92 6.68
CA GLY A 243 -8.43 -15.18 5.51
C GLY A 243 -7.04 -15.63 5.06
N LEU A 244 -6.82 -15.79 3.76
CA LEU A 244 -5.49 -16.04 3.17
C LEU A 244 -5.24 -15.03 2.05
N GLY A 245 -4.43 -14.01 2.32
CA GLY A 245 -3.97 -13.04 1.33
C GLY A 245 -2.63 -13.47 0.75
N VAL A 246 -2.49 -13.49 -0.57
CA VAL A 246 -1.23 -13.83 -1.25
C VAL A 246 -0.72 -12.62 -2.03
N ASP A 247 0.55 -12.26 -1.79
CA ASP A 247 1.22 -11.14 -2.46
C ASP A 247 1.37 -11.40 -3.96
N GLU A 248 1.40 -10.32 -4.73
CA GLU A 248 1.55 -10.31 -6.19
C GLU A 248 2.71 -11.22 -6.64
N ASP A 249 3.87 -11.05 -5.99
CA ASP A 249 5.12 -11.74 -6.32
C ASP A 249 5.28 -13.09 -5.60
N ALA A 250 4.20 -13.61 -5.02
CA ALA A 250 4.22 -14.85 -4.26
C ALA A 250 3.20 -15.89 -4.76
N ALA A 251 3.50 -17.15 -4.45
CA ALA A 251 2.62 -18.28 -4.66
C ALA A 251 2.65 -19.22 -3.46
N VAL A 252 1.48 -19.72 -3.03
CA VAL A 252 1.34 -20.74 -2.01
C VAL A 252 1.05 -22.08 -2.70
N ALA A 253 1.99 -23.01 -2.60
CA ALA A 253 1.85 -24.36 -3.13
C ALA A 253 1.50 -25.33 -2.00
N VAL A 254 0.30 -25.89 -2.04
CA VAL A 254 -0.27 -26.80 -1.05
C VAL A 254 -0.17 -28.23 -1.54
N ASP A 255 0.51 -29.09 -0.80
CA ASP A 255 0.57 -30.53 -1.04
C ASP A 255 -0.77 -31.19 -0.64
N GLY A 256 -1.06 -32.39 -1.14
CA GLY A 256 -2.35 -33.07 -0.89
C GLY A 256 -2.63 -33.45 0.57
N ASP A 257 -1.63 -33.38 1.45
CA ASP A 257 -1.76 -33.57 2.90
C ASP A 257 -2.01 -32.27 3.66
N GLY A 258 -2.14 -31.13 2.95
CA GLY A 258 -2.38 -29.81 3.53
C GLY A 258 -1.11 -29.03 3.87
N ASN A 259 0.09 -29.61 3.71
CA ASN A 259 1.35 -28.87 3.90
C ASN A 259 1.55 -27.87 2.75
N ALA A 260 1.77 -26.61 3.08
CA ALA A 260 1.96 -25.54 2.12
C ALA A 260 3.31 -24.82 2.28
N ARG A 261 3.93 -24.50 1.14
CA ARG A 261 5.17 -23.73 1.04
C ARG A 261 4.94 -22.47 0.20
N VAL A 262 5.73 -21.43 0.46
CA VAL A 262 5.69 -20.18 -0.29
C VAL A 262 6.85 -20.13 -1.30
N TYR A 263 6.53 -19.73 -2.52
CA TYR A 263 7.50 -19.29 -3.51
C TYR A 263 7.37 -17.77 -3.65
N ALA A 264 8.49 -17.04 -3.69
CA ALA A 264 8.50 -15.59 -3.79
C ALA A 264 9.54 -15.12 -4.80
N ASN A 265 9.18 -14.14 -5.64
CA ASN A 265 10.08 -13.52 -6.63
C ASN A 265 10.73 -12.23 -6.10
N ALA A 266 10.20 -11.65 -5.03
CA ALA A 266 10.69 -10.43 -4.41
C ALA A 266 11.05 -10.67 -2.92
N PRO A 267 12.10 -10.02 -2.39
CA PRO A 267 12.42 -10.09 -0.97
C PRO A 267 11.24 -9.60 -0.11
N GLY A 268 10.83 -10.43 0.85
CA GLY A 268 9.73 -10.12 1.78
C GLY A 268 8.33 -10.43 1.26
N ALA A 269 8.17 -10.82 -0.02
CA ALA A 269 6.88 -11.27 -0.54
C ALA A 269 6.50 -12.65 0.05
N GLY A 270 5.21 -12.87 0.29
CA GLY A 270 4.69 -14.13 0.77
C GLY A 270 3.17 -14.17 0.86
N ALA A 271 2.66 -14.71 1.97
CA ALA A 271 1.24 -14.76 2.25
C ALA A 271 0.96 -14.30 3.69
N THR A 272 -0.26 -13.80 3.91
CA THR A 272 -0.74 -13.39 5.23
C THR A 272 -2.00 -14.18 5.56
N VAL A 273 -1.98 -14.85 6.71
CA VAL A 273 -3.17 -15.48 7.30
C VAL A 273 -3.85 -14.46 8.22
N VAL A 274 -5.16 -14.27 8.05
CA VAL A 274 -6.02 -13.51 8.97
C VAL A 274 -6.86 -14.51 9.77
N LYS A 275 -6.77 -14.47 11.10
CA LYS A 275 -7.61 -15.30 11.96
C LYS A 275 -8.95 -14.60 12.16
N GLY A 276 -10.04 -15.24 11.74
CA GLY A 276 -11.40 -14.79 12.00
C GLY A 276 -11.87 -15.10 13.42
N GLY A 277 -13.17 -15.35 13.58
CA GLY A 277 -13.87 -15.37 14.86
C GLY A 277 -14.26 -13.96 15.29
N PHE A 278 -14.66 -13.12 14.34
CA PHE A 278 -14.93 -11.73 14.59
C PHE A 278 -16.26 -11.53 15.31
N ALA A 279 -16.34 -10.44 16.09
CA ALA A 279 -17.61 -9.99 16.63
C ALA A 279 -18.58 -9.68 15.47
N PRO A 280 -19.90 -9.93 15.62
CA PRO A 280 -20.87 -9.56 14.61
C PRO A 280 -20.78 -8.09 14.22
N GLN A 281 -20.84 -7.81 12.92
CA GLN A 281 -20.85 -6.46 12.38
C GLN A 281 -22.30 -6.03 12.08
N VAL A 282 -22.50 -4.72 11.90
CA VAL A 282 -23.79 -4.13 11.55
C VAL A 282 -23.73 -3.64 10.11
N GLU A 283 -24.80 -3.86 9.35
CA GLU A 283 -24.94 -3.38 7.98
C GLU A 283 -25.02 -1.85 7.96
N ASP A 284 -24.44 -1.20 6.94
CA ASP A 284 -24.33 0.26 6.80
C ASP A 284 -23.53 0.97 7.91
N GLU A 285 -22.81 0.23 8.75
CA GLU A 285 -21.93 0.79 9.78
C GLU A 285 -20.44 0.50 9.52
N PRO A 286 -19.53 1.45 9.81
CA PRO A 286 -18.10 1.20 9.76
C PRO A 286 -17.69 0.08 10.71
N MET A 287 -16.78 -0.75 10.22
CA MET A 287 -16.28 -1.91 10.97
C MET A 287 -15.64 -1.51 12.30
N ARG A 288 -15.91 -2.30 13.35
CA ARG A 288 -15.27 -2.18 14.66
C ARG A 288 -14.80 -3.55 15.16
N LEU A 289 -13.50 -3.70 15.35
CA LEU A 289 -12.88 -4.88 15.93
C LEU A 289 -11.81 -4.49 16.94
N ALA A 290 -11.89 -5.03 18.15
CA ALA A 290 -10.89 -4.78 19.18
C ALA A 290 -9.54 -5.47 18.87
N ARG A 291 -9.58 -6.59 18.15
CA ARG A 291 -8.39 -7.37 17.79
C ARG A 291 -8.62 -8.17 16.52
N VAL A 292 -7.60 -8.18 15.65
CA VAL A 292 -7.44 -9.02 14.47
C VAL A 292 -6.03 -9.58 14.54
N GLU A 293 -5.91 -10.90 14.52
CA GLU A 293 -4.60 -11.56 14.52
C GLU A 293 -4.21 -11.91 13.09
N THR A 294 -2.97 -11.57 12.73
CA THR A 294 -2.41 -11.93 11.44
C THR A 294 -1.05 -12.59 11.58
N VAL A 295 -0.78 -13.55 10.70
CA VAL A 295 0.44 -14.33 10.69
C VAL A 295 1.05 -14.32 9.30
N GLY A 296 2.30 -13.87 9.19
CA GLY A 296 3.05 -13.83 7.95
C GLY A 296 3.69 -15.18 7.62
N VAL A 297 3.52 -15.63 6.39
CA VAL A 297 4.06 -16.88 5.86
C VAL A 297 5.05 -16.53 4.74
N GLY A 298 6.33 -16.83 4.97
CA GLY A 298 7.42 -16.61 4.02
C GLY A 298 7.96 -17.90 3.44
N VAL A 299 9.01 -17.79 2.63
CA VAL A 299 9.67 -18.92 1.96
C VAL A 299 10.24 -19.97 2.92
N ASP A 300 10.61 -19.55 4.14
CA ASP A 300 11.10 -20.43 5.20
C ASP A 300 9.99 -20.93 6.13
N SER A 301 8.76 -20.44 5.99
CA SER A 301 7.62 -20.89 6.80
C SER A 301 7.02 -22.19 6.25
N ARG A 302 6.23 -22.88 7.07
CA ARG A 302 5.27 -23.89 6.60
C ARG A 302 3.87 -23.53 7.06
N LEU A 303 2.93 -23.47 6.12
CA LEU A 303 1.51 -23.30 6.41
C LEU A 303 0.83 -24.68 6.35
N HIS A 304 -0.06 -24.97 7.28
CA HIS A 304 -0.86 -26.19 7.30
C HIS A 304 -2.32 -25.84 7.10
N LEU A 305 -2.96 -26.43 6.09
CA LEU A 305 -4.37 -26.23 5.79
C LEU A 305 -5.17 -27.51 6.05
N PRO A 306 -6.45 -27.39 6.48
CA PRO A 306 -7.25 -26.16 6.56
C PRO A 306 -7.13 -25.40 7.90
N ASP A 307 -6.38 -25.89 8.88
CA ASP A 307 -6.24 -25.32 10.24
C ASP A 307 -5.44 -24.00 10.31
N ALA A 308 -4.79 -23.61 9.21
CA ALA A 308 -3.94 -22.43 9.05
C ALA A 308 -2.89 -22.28 10.16
N ARG A 309 -2.33 -23.40 10.64
CA ARG A 309 -1.17 -23.38 11.53
C ARG A 309 0.06 -22.94 10.73
N VAL A 310 0.86 -22.02 11.27
CA VAL A 310 2.09 -21.56 10.63
C VAL A 310 3.28 -21.95 11.50
N GLU A 311 4.20 -22.70 10.93
CA GLU A 311 5.51 -22.97 11.53
C GLU A 311 6.52 -21.95 11.02
N ARG A 312 7.35 -21.42 11.93
CA ARG A 312 8.34 -20.37 11.66
C ARG A 312 7.70 -19.17 10.95
N PRO A 313 6.71 -18.51 11.56
CA PRO A 313 6.09 -17.32 10.99
C PRO A 313 7.14 -16.21 10.80
N VAL A 314 7.00 -15.45 9.72
CA VAL A 314 7.86 -14.29 9.46
C VAL A 314 7.54 -13.15 10.43
N PHE A 315 6.25 -13.02 10.76
CA PHE A 315 5.76 -12.11 11.78
C PHE A 315 4.45 -12.65 12.35
N GLU A 316 4.14 -12.20 13.56
CA GLU A 316 2.81 -12.23 14.14
C GLU A 316 2.45 -10.80 14.50
N ARG A 317 1.30 -10.32 14.01
CA ARG A 317 0.85 -8.94 14.23
C ARG A 317 -0.59 -8.91 14.71
N HIS A 318 -0.86 -7.95 15.58
CA HIS A 318 -2.20 -7.64 16.03
C HIS A 318 -2.64 -6.33 15.43
N TYR A 319 -3.88 -6.29 14.99
CA TYR A 319 -4.53 -5.08 14.51
C TYR A 319 -5.82 -4.85 15.27
N ALA A 320 -6.32 -3.63 15.25
CA ALA A 320 -7.69 -3.29 15.57
C ALA A 320 -8.34 -2.64 14.36
N VAL A 321 -9.67 -2.62 14.32
CA VAL A 321 -10.42 -1.79 13.37
C VAL A 321 -11.27 -0.82 14.18
N GLN A 322 -11.07 0.48 13.97
CA GLN A 322 -11.83 1.53 14.64
C GLN A 322 -12.45 2.43 13.58
N ASP A 323 -13.78 2.48 13.56
CA ASP A 323 -14.53 3.34 12.63
C ASP A 323 -14.11 3.14 11.16
N GLY A 324 -13.94 1.88 10.76
CA GLY A 324 -13.51 1.52 9.41
C GLY A 324 -12.04 1.81 9.08
N VAL A 325 -11.19 2.04 10.10
CA VAL A 325 -9.75 2.21 9.95
C VAL A 325 -8.99 1.08 10.63
N LEU A 326 -8.10 0.41 9.87
CA LEU A 326 -7.23 -0.64 10.38
C LEU A 326 -6.00 -0.03 11.08
N LEU A 327 -5.75 -0.43 12.32
CA LEU A 327 -4.69 0.09 13.17
C LEU A 327 -3.77 -1.05 13.62
N ALA A 328 -2.46 -0.94 13.44
CA ALA A 328 -1.50 -1.87 14.01
C ALA A 328 -1.35 -1.62 15.52
N MET A 329 -1.42 -2.71 16.29
CA MET A 329 -1.31 -2.73 17.75
C MET A 329 0.04 -3.30 18.18
N ASP A 330 0.48 -2.94 19.39
CA ASP A 330 1.68 -3.50 20.03
C ASP A 330 2.98 -3.35 19.20
N ALA A 331 2.97 -2.50 18.18
CA ALA A 331 4.05 -2.30 17.22
C ALA A 331 4.44 -0.82 17.15
N PRO A 332 4.99 -0.25 18.23
CA PRO A 332 5.42 1.14 18.23
C PRO A 332 6.46 1.35 17.13
N LEU A 333 6.32 2.45 16.39
CA LEU A 333 7.19 2.78 15.28
C LEU A 333 7.42 4.28 15.26
N LEU A 334 8.67 4.68 15.11
CA LEU A 334 9.06 6.07 14.93
C LEU A 334 9.90 6.17 13.66
N VAL A 335 9.55 7.11 12.80
CA VAL A 335 10.27 7.44 11.57
C VAL A 335 10.66 8.91 11.64
N ILE A 336 11.88 9.24 11.23
CA ILE A 336 12.41 10.61 11.25
C ILE A 336 13.11 10.99 9.94
N HIS A 337 13.20 12.28 9.68
CA HIS A 337 14.16 12.85 8.74
C HIS A 337 14.91 14.04 9.33
N GLY A 338 16.15 14.24 8.86
CA GLY A 338 16.98 15.41 9.12
C GLY A 338 17.06 16.40 7.94
N GLY A 339 16.34 16.11 6.86
CA GLY A 339 16.21 16.98 5.68
C GLY A 339 16.71 16.35 4.38
N ALA A 340 16.01 16.67 3.30
CA ALA A 340 16.38 16.33 1.92
C ALA A 340 17.38 17.35 1.33
N GLY A 341 17.90 17.10 0.12
CA GLY A 341 18.85 17.99 -0.55
C GLY A 341 20.31 17.81 -0.11
N VAL A 342 20.65 16.64 0.44
CA VAL A 342 22.02 16.30 0.84
C VAL A 342 22.84 15.93 -0.38
N GLU A 343 23.88 16.70 -0.68
CA GLU A 343 24.82 16.42 -1.77
C GLU A 343 26.06 15.72 -1.21
N ARG A 344 26.44 14.57 -1.78
CA ARG A 344 27.60 13.80 -1.29
C ARG A 344 28.90 14.58 -1.39
N ALA A 345 29.05 15.39 -2.44
CA ALA A 345 30.21 16.26 -2.64
C ALA A 345 30.38 17.32 -1.52
N GLY A 346 29.31 17.64 -0.79
CA GLY A 346 29.32 18.61 0.31
C GLY A 346 29.50 18.01 1.70
N MET A 347 29.75 16.70 1.81
CA MET A 347 29.83 15.97 3.07
C MET A 347 31.21 15.35 3.27
N THR A 348 31.80 15.57 4.45
CA THR A 348 32.98 14.81 4.88
C THR A 348 32.55 13.53 5.62
N PRO A 349 33.40 12.49 5.73
CA PRO A 349 33.10 11.31 6.53
C PRO A 349 32.76 11.64 7.99
N ALA A 350 33.37 12.69 8.55
CA ALA A 350 33.08 13.15 9.91
C ALA A 350 31.69 13.82 10.00
N ASP A 351 31.30 14.63 9.00
CA ASP A 351 29.95 15.19 8.92
C ASP A 351 28.89 14.08 8.83
N GLU A 352 29.15 13.05 8.00
CA GLU A 352 28.24 11.91 7.84
C GLU A 352 28.10 11.12 9.15
N ALA A 353 29.21 10.81 9.82
CA ALA A 353 29.20 10.11 11.10
C ALA A 353 28.45 10.91 12.18
N ALA A 354 28.67 12.22 12.25
CA ALA A 354 27.99 13.09 13.20
C ALA A 354 26.48 13.18 12.92
N ALA A 355 26.08 13.26 11.65
CA ALA A 355 24.67 13.25 11.26
C ALA A 355 23.99 11.92 11.61
N ARG A 356 24.64 10.78 11.34
CA ARG A 356 24.12 9.45 11.70
C ARG A 356 23.95 9.30 13.21
N ALA A 357 24.94 9.71 14.00
CA ALA A 357 24.86 9.68 15.46
C ALA A 357 23.71 10.55 16.00
N ALA A 358 23.48 11.71 15.40
CA ALA A 358 22.36 12.59 15.77
C ALA A 358 20.99 11.98 15.43
N LEU A 359 20.85 11.35 14.25
CA LEU A 359 19.63 10.61 13.89
C LEU A 359 19.36 9.45 14.86
N GLU A 360 20.37 8.65 15.19
CA GLU A 360 20.23 7.55 16.14
C GLU A 360 19.84 8.04 17.53
N ALA A 361 20.42 9.14 18.00
CA ALA A 361 20.06 9.74 19.30
C ALA A 361 18.60 10.21 19.32
N ALA A 362 18.13 10.87 18.26
CA ALA A 362 16.74 11.31 18.14
C ALA A 362 15.77 10.11 18.09
N LEU A 363 16.10 9.07 17.32
CA LEU A 363 15.31 7.82 17.27
C LEU A 363 15.20 7.18 18.66
N ARG A 364 16.33 7.03 19.37
CA ARG A 364 16.33 6.45 20.72
C ARG A 364 15.51 7.27 21.71
N ALA A 365 15.59 8.61 21.64
CA ALA A 365 14.83 9.50 22.52
C ALA A 365 13.32 9.38 22.30
N GLY A 366 12.86 9.37 21.05
CA GLY A 366 11.44 9.18 20.73
C GLY A 366 10.97 7.75 21.03
N HIS A 367 11.76 6.74 20.68
CA HIS A 367 11.45 5.33 21.00
C HIS A 367 11.30 5.09 22.50
N ALA A 368 12.15 5.70 23.34
CA ALA A 368 12.04 5.59 24.78
C ALA A 368 10.67 6.06 25.31
N ARG A 369 10.01 7.01 24.64
CA ARG A 369 8.63 7.43 24.95
C ARG A 369 7.63 6.33 24.56
N LEU A 370 7.73 5.81 23.34
CA LEU A 370 6.83 4.75 22.87
C LEU A 370 6.96 3.47 23.70
N ALA A 371 8.18 3.05 24.02
CA ALA A 371 8.47 1.90 24.87
C ALA A 371 7.93 2.06 26.31
N ALA A 372 7.79 3.29 26.79
CA ALA A 372 7.15 3.61 28.06
C ALA A 372 5.61 3.71 27.98
N GLY A 373 5.01 3.44 26.81
CA GLY A 373 3.57 3.54 26.59
C GLY A 373 3.05 4.97 26.44
N SER A 374 3.92 5.95 26.18
CA SER A 374 3.51 7.34 25.89
C SER A 374 2.85 7.46 24.52
N ALA A 375 2.06 8.51 24.33
CA ALA A 375 1.38 8.77 23.07
C ALA A 375 2.37 9.09 21.93
N ALA A 376 1.96 8.83 20.69
CA ALA A 376 2.78 9.13 19.50
C ALA A 376 3.30 10.58 19.46
N LEU A 377 2.47 11.52 19.92
CA LEU A 377 2.82 12.94 20.02
C LEU A 377 4.05 13.21 20.90
N ASP A 378 4.21 12.45 21.99
CA ASP A 378 5.36 12.57 22.90
C ASP A 378 6.65 12.11 22.23
N ALA A 379 6.58 11.03 21.46
CA ALA A 379 7.71 10.50 20.70
C ALA A 379 8.17 11.46 19.60
N VAL A 380 7.23 12.00 18.82
CA VAL A 380 7.49 13.03 17.80
C VAL A 380 8.13 14.26 18.43
N THR A 381 7.55 14.77 19.52
CA THR A 381 8.07 15.95 20.22
C THR A 381 9.50 15.72 20.74
N ALA A 382 9.76 14.55 21.35
CA ALA A 382 11.08 14.21 21.87
C ALA A 382 12.12 14.07 20.76
N ALA A 383 11.80 13.37 19.68
CA ALA A 383 12.71 13.19 18.55
C ALA A 383 13.07 14.53 17.90
N ILE A 384 12.08 15.36 17.59
CA ILE A 384 12.31 16.67 16.95
C ILE A 384 13.07 17.60 17.88
N GLY A 385 12.78 17.62 19.19
CA GLY A 385 13.55 18.43 20.13
C GLY A 385 15.05 18.10 20.13
N LEU A 386 15.40 16.83 19.98
CA LEU A 386 16.81 16.41 19.83
C LEU A 386 17.39 16.81 18.47
N LEU A 387 16.60 16.75 17.39
CA LEU A 387 17.04 17.21 16.06
C LEU A 387 17.22 18.73 16.00
N GLU A 388 16.41 19.50 16.73
CA GLU A 388 16.56 20.95 16.90
C GLU A 388 17.79 21.34 17.72
N ASP A 389 18.23 20.50 18.66
CA ASP A 389 19.44 20.75 19.44
C ASP A 389 20.74 20.35 18.68
N ALA A 390 20.60 19.59 17.59
CA ALA A 390 21.68 19.02 16.79
C ALA A 390 22.15 19.98 15.67
N PRO A 391 23.38 20.54 15.75
CA PRO A 391 23.87 21.56 14.80
C PRO A 391 24.03 21.10 13.35
N GLN A 392 23.91 19.79 13.10
CA GLN A 392 23.98 19.18 11.78
C GLN A 392 22.76 19.54 10.92
N PHE A 393 21.60 19.75 11.55
CA PHE A 393 20.33 19.92 10.84
C PHE A 393 19.87 21.38 10.83
N ASN A 394 18.99 21.70 9.88
CA ASN A 394 18.46 23.06 9.71
C ASN A 394 17.15 23.24 10.49
N ALA A 395 17.24 23.14 11.81
CA ALA A 395 16.16 23.45 12.75
C ALA A 395 16.79 23.80 14.10
N GLY A 396 16.21 24.72 14.86
CA GLY A 396 16.80 25.17 16.12
C GLY A 396 18.29 25.54 15.95
N ARG A 397 19.17 24.92 16.73
CA ARG A 397 20.61 25.06 16.62
C ARG A 397 21.09 24.51 15.28
N GLY A 398 21.71 25.35 14.45
CA GLY A 398 22.12 24.96 13.09
C GLY A 398 21.13 25.43 12.01
N ALA A 399 20.12 26.22 12.38
CA ALA A 399 19.25 26.90 11.44
C ALA A 399 20.03 27.79 10.45
N VAL A 400 19.52 27.86 9.23
CA VAL A 400 19.99 28.78 8.18
C VAL A 400 19.65 30.23 8.52
N PHE A 401 20.31 31.14 7.82
CA PHE A 401 20.14 32.57 8.01
C PHE A 401 19.24 33.19 6.94
N THR A 402 18.45 34.18 7.37
CA THR A 402 17.75 35.14 6.50
C THR A 402 18.76 36.03 5.77
N HIS A 403 18.26 36.79 4.80
CA HIS A 403 19.02 37.82 4.08
C HIS A 403 19.74 38.78 5.04
N ASP A 404 19.06 39.17 6.13
CA ASP A 404 19.57 40.12 7.12
C ASP A 404 20.46 39.46 8.20
N GLY A 405 20.88 38.21 7.99
CA GLY A 405 21.79 37.51 8.90
C GLY A 405 21.16 37.07 10.22
N ARG A 406 19.84 36.82 10.25
CA ARG A 406 19.10 36.36 11.45
C ARG A 406 18.65 34.91 11.29
N ASN A 407 18.39 34.21 12.38
CA ASN A 407 17.67 32.94 12.35
C ASN A 407 16.18 33.18 12.62
N GLU A 408 15.32 32.60 11.80
CA GLU A 408 13.85 32.64 11.94
C GLU A 408 13.33 31.23 11.76
N LEU A 409 12.66 30.71 12.79
CA LEU A 409 12.32 29.31 12.92
C LEU A 409 10.81 29.09 12.79
N ASP A 410 10.45 27.99 12.15
CA ASP A 410 9.09 27.57 11.94
C ASP A 410 8.92 26.11 12.39
N SER A 411 7.78 25.75 13.00
CA SER A 411 7.47 24.37 13.37
C SER A 411 5.98 24.13 13.50
N SER A 412 5.54 22.90 13.24
CA SER A 412 4.20 22.44 13.59
C SER A 412 4.19 20.98 14.05
N LEU A 413 3.10 20.60 14.72
CA LEU A 413 2.77 19.22 15.07
C LEU A 413 1.26 19.00 14.99
N MET A 414 0.87 17.74 14.77
CA MET A 414 -0.52 17.32 14.67
C MET A 414 -0.71 15.96 15.33
N ASP A 415 -1.74 15.85 16.17
CA ASP A 415 -2.23 14.59 16.74
C ASP A 415 -3.29 14.00 15.81
N GLY A 416 -3.00 12.85 15.21
CA GLY A 416 -3.88 12.18 14.25
C GLY A 416 -5.14 11.59 14.87
N ALA A 417 -5.14 11.33 16.20
CA ALA A 417 -6.31 10.79 16.88
C ALA A 417 -7.39 11.85 17.12
N SER A 418 -7.00 13.06 17.53
CA SER A 418 -7.93 14.15 17.83
C SER A 418 -8.07 15.18 16.72
N GLY A 419 -7.17 15.20 15.75
CA GLY A 419 -7.06 16.25 14.73
C GLY A 419 -6.56 17.60 15.28
N LYS A 420 -6.19 17.68 16.56
CA LYS A 420 -5.60 18.89 17.13
C LYS A 420 -4.22 19.14 16.53
N ALA A 421 -3.91 20.41 16.30
CA ALA A 421 -2.63 20.83 15.75
C ALA A 421 -2.14 22.11 16.42
N GLY A 422 -0.83 22.28 16.41
CA GLY A 422 -0.15 23.48 16.87
C GLY A 422 0.97 23.88 15.91
N ALA A 423 1.18 25.18 15.75
CA ALA A 423 2.15 25.71 14.81
C ALA A 423 2.70 27.06 15.25
N VAL A 424 3.97 27.29 14.94
CA VAL A 424 4.62 28.58 15.07
C VAL A 424 5.45 28.93 13.86
N ALA A 425 5.51 30.21 13.51
CA ALA A 425 6.37 30.69 12.42
C ALA A 425 7.09 31.99 12.78
N GLY A 426 8.29 32.18 12.23
CA GLY A 426 9.08 33.40 12.39
C GLY A 426 9.55 33.67 13.82
N VAL A 427 9.71 32.64 14.65
CA VAL A 427 10.26 32.81 16.02
C VAL A 427 11.79 32.86 15.97
N ARG A 428 12.40 33.65 16.84
CA ARG A 428 13.82 34.03 16.78
C ARG A 428 14.60 33.70 18.04
N ARG A 429 13.92 33.40 19.14
CA ARG A 429 14.52 33.16 20.46
C ARG A 429 14.07 31.86 21.09
N VAL A 430 13.05 31.20 20.56
CA VAL A 430 12.54 29.94 21.11
C VAL A 430 13.56 28.84 20.85
N LYS A 431 14.13 28.25 21.91
CA LYS A 431 15.19 27.25 21.78
C LYS A 431 14.72 26.06 20.92
N ASN A 432 13.54 25.54 21.24
CA ASN A 432 12.94 24.37 20.61
C ASN A 432 11.53 24.71 20.09
N PRO A 433 11.40 25.21 18.84
CA PRO A 433 10.11 25.57 18.23
C PRO A 433 9.02 24.50 18.34
N ILE A 434 9.37 23.21 18.27
CA ILE A 434 8.39 22.12 18.41
C ILE A 434 7.68 22.12 19.78
N LEU A 435 8.39 22.49 20.85
CA LEU A 435 7.81 22.58 22.20
C LEU A 435 6.82 23.74 22.29
N LEU A 436 7.10 24.84 21.58
CA LEU A 436 6.16 25.96 21.51
C LEU A 436 4.94 25.60 20.66
N ALA A 437 5.12 24.96 19.51
CA ALA A 437 4.01 24.45 18.71
C ALA A 437 3.10 23.54 19.55
N ARG A 438 3.68 22.65 20.37
CA ARG A 438 2.92 21.82 21.32
C ARG A 438 2.16 22.64 22.35
N ALA A 439 2.81 23.66 22.93
CA ALA A 439 2.15 24.56 23.87
C ALA A 439 0.98 25.32 23.21
N VAL A 440 1.10 25.74 21.95
CA VAL A 440 0.00 26.36 21.20
C VAL A 440 -1.18 25.39 21.10
N MET A 441 -0.93 24.14 20.75
CA MET A 441 -1.97 23.11 20.64
C MET A 441 -2.67 22.79 21.97
N GLU A 442 -1.90 22.62 23.04
CA GLU A 442 -2.42 22.11 24.33
C GLU A 442 -2.90 23.22 25.28
N LYS A 443 -2.32 24.41 25.20
CA LYS A 443 -2.50 25.50 26.18
C LYS A 443 -3.10 26.77 25.60
N SER A 444 -3.63 26.71 24.38
CA SER A 444 -4.34 27.82 23.75
C SER A 444 -5.62 27.36 23.05
N ARG A 445 -6.40 28.31 22.52
CA ARG A 445 -7.57 28.03 21.65
C ARG A 445 -7.21 28.13 20.16
N HIS A 446 -5.93 28.30 19.84
CA HIS A 446 -5.43 28.60 18.51
C HIS A 446 -4.64 27.42 17.94
N VAL A 447 -4.52 27.38 16.63
CA VAL A 447 -3.67 26.40 15.92
C VAL A 447 -2.30 27.00 15.61
N MET A 448 -2.23 28.27 15.20
CA MET A 448 -0.99 28.88 14.73
C MET A 448 -0.75 30.25 15.36
N MET A 449 0.49 30.51 15.80
CA MET A 449 0.96 31.81 16.26
C MET A 449 2.24 32.22 15.54
N VAL A 450 2.50 33.52 15.38
CA VAL A 450 3.67 33.98 14.61
C VAL A 450 4.46 35.08 15.32
N GLY A 451 5.77 35.11 15.05
CA GLY A 451 6.68 36.17 15.46
C GLY A 451 6.64 36.50 16.96
N ASP A 452 6.60 37.79 17.26
CA ASP A 452 6.69 38.29 18.64
C ASP A 452 5.49 37.87 19.51
N GLY A 453 4.31 37.69 18.92
CA GLY A 453 3.14 37.15 19.63
C GLY A 453 3.35 35.72 20.09
N ALA A 454 3.97 34.88 19.25
CA ALA A 454 4.35 33.51 19.62
C ALA A 454 5.41 33.49 20.73
N GLU A 455 6.39 34.42 20.72
CA GLU A 455 7.41 34.49 21.78
C GLU A 455 6.87 35.03 23.11
N ALA A 456 5.91 35.96 23.07
CA ALA A 456 5.19 36.40 24.26
C ALA A 456 4.46 35.22 24.91
N PHE A 457 3.75 34.43 24.10
CA PHE A 457 3.11 33.20 24.56
C PHE A 457 4.13 32.18 25.07
N ALA A 458 5.28 32.02 24.39
CA ALA A 458 6.36 31.14 24.84
C ALA A 458 6.82 31.49 26.27
N LYS A 459 6.99 32.79 26.55
CA LYS A 459 7.36 33.28 27.87
C LYS A 459 6.28 32.97 28.92
N GLU A 460 5.01 33.17 28.58
CA GLU A 460 3.87 32.85 29.47
C GLU A 460 3.81 31.36 29.82
N GLN A 461 4.06 30.49 28.84
CA GLN A 461 4.00 29.04 29.01
C GLN A 461 5.29 28.41 29.57
N GLY A 462 6.31 29.23 29.84
CA GLY A 462 7.60 28.77 30.36
C GLY A 462 8.46 28.00 29.33
N VAL A 463 8.23 28.22 28.03
CA VAL A 463 9.08 27.67 26.97
C VAL A 463 10.41 28.44 26.93
N ALA A 464 11.52 27.72 26.87
CA ALA A 464 12.85 28.31 26.96
C ALA A 464 13.14 29.29 25.80
N LEU A 465 13.50 30.52 26.16
CA LEU A 465 14.02 31.54 25.25
C LEU A 465 15.54 31.67 25.44
N VAL A 466 16.28 31.69 24.33
CA VAL A 466 17.74 31.80 24.29
C VAL A 466 18.19 33.08 23.58
N ASP A 467 19.47 33.41 23.75
CA ASP A 467 20.11 34.40 22.89
C ASP A 467 20.19 33.88 21.45
N PRO A 468 19.90 34.69 20.42
CA PRO A 468 19.99 34.27 19.03
C PRO A 468 21.35 33.68 18.62
N SER A 469 22.45 34.01 19.33
CA SER A 469 23.77 33.42 19.08
C SER A 469 23.79 31.90 19.27
N TYR A 470 22.83 31.32 20.02
CA TYR A 470 22.69 29.87 20.20
C TYR A 470 22.47 29.14 18.88
N PHE A 471 21.70 29.74 17.96
CA PHE A 471 21.31 29.10 16.70
C PHE A 471 22.44 29.07 15.67
N ARG A 472 23.42 29.98 15.81
CA ARG A 472 24.50 30.18 14.86
C ARG A 472 25.45 29.00 14.80
N THR A 473 25.81 28.62 13.58
CA THR A 473 27.01 27.84 13.28
C THR A 473 27.82 28.52 12.18
N ASP A 474 29.14 28.37 12.20
CA ASP A 474 29.99 28.98 11.19
C ASP A 474 29.72 28.43 9.79
N LYS A 475 29.40 27.13 9.69
CA LYS A 475 29.00 26.49 8.42
C LYS A 475 27.81 27.20 7.77
N ARG A 476 26.73 27.43 8.52
CA ARG A 476 25.52 28.11 8.01
C ARG A 476 25.77 29.59 7.73
N TRP A 477 26.62 30.24 8.51
CA TRP A 477 26.99 31.62 8.24
C TRP A 477 27.73 31.76 6.90
N GLN A 478 28.70 30.88 6.64
CA GLN A 478 29.44 30.89 5.37
C GLN A 478 28.55 30.58 4.17
N GLN A 479 27.51 29.75 4.34
CA GLN A 479 26.50 29.51 3.30
C GLN A 479 25.73 30.79 2.95
N LEU A 480 25.33 31.60 3.95
CA LEU A 480 24.72 32.91 3.69
C LEU A 480 25.70 33.83 2.95
N GLN A 481 26.94 33.94 3.42
CA GLN A 481 27.93 34.82 2.78
C GLN A 481 28.18 34.44 1.32
N LYS A 482 28.19 33.14 1.01
CA LYS A 482 28.25 32.63 -0.38
C LYS A 482 27.01 33.05 -1.17
N ALA A 483 25.81 32.82 -0.64
CA ALA A 483 24.56 33.16 -1.32
C ALA A 483 24.42 34.67 -1.61
N LEU A 484 24.86 35.54 -0.68
CA LEU A 484 24.85 37.00 -0.88
C LEU A 484 25.84 37.45 -1.96
N ARG A 485 27.02 36.81 -2.05
CA ARG A 485 27.98 37.09 -3.13
C ARG A 485 27.42 36.67 -4.48
N GLU A 486 26.88 35.45 -4.59
CA GLU A 486 26.26 34.95 -5.82
C GLU A 486 25.11 35.86 -6.30
N GLU A 487 24.27 36.34 -5.38
CA GLU A 487 23.19 37.28 -5.69
C GLU A 487 23.74 38.64 -6.18
N ALA A 488 24.78 39.17 -5.53
CA ALA A 488 25.40 40.44 -5.91
C ALA A 488 26.10 40.38 -7.28
N ASP A 489 26.70 39.22 -7.61
CA ASP A 489 27.37 38.96 -8.88
C ASP A 489 26.39 38.76 -10.05
N GLY A 490 25.07 38.88 -9.79
CA GLY A 490 24.03 38.70 -10.81
C GLY A 490 24.00 37.27 -11.35
N VAL A 491 24.57 36.31 -10.62
CA VAL A 491 24.42 34.89 -10.93
C VAL A 491 22.94 34.58 -10.75
N ALA A 492 22.20 34.61 -11.85
CA ALA A 492 20.82 34.16 -11.87
C ALA A 492 20.82 32.77 -11.26
N ARG A 493 20.13 32.60 -10.12
CA ARG A 493 19.62 31.28 -9.76
C ARG A 493 18.64 30.95 -10.88
N VAL A 494 19.17 30.31 -11.93
CA VAL A 494 18.40 29.72 -13.02
C VAL A 494 17.21 29.01 -12.37
N ASP A 495 16.01 29.19 -12.90
CA ASP A 495 14.84 28.41 -12.48
C ASP A 495 15.27 26.94 -12.26
N GLY A 496 15.34 26.50 -10.99
CA GLY A 496 15.88 25.18 -10.59
C GLY A 496 17.26 25.15 -9.89
N GLY A 497 17.87 26.29 -9.55
CA GLY A 497 19.09 26.33 -8.72
C GLY A 497 18.80 25.89 -7.28
N LYS A 498 19.20 24.66 -6.92
CA LYS A 498 18.99 24.02 -5.61
C LYS A 498 19.22 24.99 -4.44
N ALA A 499 18.15 25.55 -3.88
CA ALA A 499 18.30 26.27 -2.62
C ALA A 499 18.60 25.21 -1.55
N TYR A 500 19.52 25.49 -0.63
CA TYR A 500 19.87 24.53 0.41
C TYR A 500 18.69 24.40 1.38
N PHE A 501 17.85 23.39 1.13
CA PHE A 501 16.71 23.03 1.97
C PHE A 501 17.19 22.06 3.05
N GLY A 502 16.69 22.24 4.26
CA GLY A 502 16.90 21.29 5.34
C GLY A 502 15.78 21.50 6.33
N THR A 503 15.01 20.46 6.59
CA THR A 503 13.91 20.49 7.53
C THR A 503 14.00 19.19 8.32
N VAL A 504 13.74 19.24 9.61
CA VAL A 504 13.69 18.03 10.44
C VAL A 504 12.24 17.67 10.71
N GLY A 505 11.98 16.39 10.92
CA GLY A 505 10.62 15.94 11.18
C GLY A 505 10.54 14.52 11.66
N ALA A 506 9.39 14.19 12.22
CA ALA A 506 9.11 12.87 12.77
C ALA A 506 7.63 12.50 12.59
N VAL A 507 7.38 11.21 12.34
CA VAL A 507 6.06 10.60 12.39
C VAL A 507 6.13 9.36 13.27
N ALA A 508 5.11 9.13 14.09
CA ALA A 508 5.10 8.02 15.04
C ALA A 508 3.75 7.30 15.10
N LEU A 509 3.80 6.00 15.38
CA LEU A 509 2.69 5.11 15.72
C LEU A 509 2.92 4.61 17.15
N ASP A 510 1.95 4.83 18.04
CA ASP A 510 2.01 4.30 19.41
C ASP A 510 1.39 2.90 19.55
N ALA A 511 1.53 2.30 20.73
CA ALA A 511 1.03 0.95 21.00
C ALA A 511 -0.51 0.83 20.90
N GLN A 512 -1.23 1.96 20.95
CA GLN A 512 -2.68 2.02 20.74
C GLN A 512 -3.06 2.30 19.28
N GLY A 513 -2.08 2.30 18.37
CA GLY A 513 -2.28 2.51 16.94
C GLY A 513 -2.58 3.95 16.57
N ARG A 514 -2.27 4.93 17.43
CA ARG A 514 -2.51 6.34 17.15
C ARG A 514 -1.29 6.96 16.50
N LEU A 515 -1.53 7.90 15.59
CA LEU A 515 -0.52 8.54 14.79
C LEU A 515 -0.29 9.99 15.22
N ALA A 516 0.95 10.47 15.06
CA ALA A 516 1.29 11.87 15.17
C ALA A 516 2.36 12.25 14.14
N ALA A 517 2.38 13.52 13.76
CA ALA A 517 3.39 14.10 12.87
C ALA A 517 3.91 15.43 13.43
N GLY A 518 5.16 15.77 13.12
CA GLY A 518 5.72 17.08 13.41
C GLY A 518 6.90 17.40 12.51
N THR A 519 7.09 18.70 12.30
CA THR A 519 8.09 19.25 11.37
C THR A 519 8.67 20.53 11.97
N SER A 520 9.98 20.77 11.83
CA SER A 520 10.66 21.98 12.30
C SER A 520 11.77 22.41 11.33
N THR A 521 11.95 23.72 11.14
CA THR A 521 12.90 24.26 10.16
C THR A 521 13.44 25.65 10.52
N GLY A 522 14.62 25.98 10.00
CA GLY A 522 15.09 27.37 9.86
C GLY A 522 14.63 28.06 8.56
N GLY A 523 13.95 27.33 7.68
CA GLY A 523 13.56 27.78 6.35
C GLY A 523 14.68 27.62 5.33
N MET A 524 14.83 28.58 4.41
CA MET A 524 15.84 28.53 3.34
C MET A 524 16.92 29.61 3.54
N THR A 525 18.16 29.29 3.18
CA THR A 525 19.26 30.26 3.21
C THR A 525 18.94 31.47 2.35
N ASN A 526 19.21 32.67 2.87
CA ASN A 526 18.95 33.95 2.23
C ASN A 526 17.45 34.25 2.01
N LYS A 527 16.56 33.68 2.84
CA LYS A 527 15.13 34.04 2.82
C LYS A 527 14.90 35.51 3.19
N ARG A 528 13.91 36.16 2.57
CA ARG A 528 13.58 37.57 2.76
C ARG A 528 12.23 37.74 3.48
N TYR A 529 12.06 38.90 4.13
CA TYR A 529 10.77 39.49 4.52
C TYR A 529 9.86 38.63 5.41
N GLY A 530 10.44 37.74 6.22
CA GLY A 530 9.65 36.83 7.06
C GLY A 530 8.97 35.69 6.27
N ARG A 531 9.57 35.25 5.15
CA ARG A 531 9.09 34.09 4.37
C ARG A 531 8.83 32.90 5.28
N VAL A 532 7.61 32.36 5.15
CA VAL A 532 7.15 31.14 5.82
C VAL A 532 7.10 30.00 4.80
N GLY A 533 7.71 28.86 5.16
CA GLY A 533 7.68 27.64 4.34
C GLY A 533 6.50 26.73 4.63
N ASP A 534 6.59 25.48 4.20
CA ASP A 534 5.60 24.43 4.40
C ASP A 534 5.53 23.90 5.84
N SER A 535 6.65 23.91 6.55
CA SER A 535 6.80 23.25 7.86
C SER A 535 5.81 23.68 8.95
N PRO A 536 5.39 24.96 9.09
CA PRO A 536 4.36 25.33 10.06
C PRO A 536 2.93 25.27 9.51
N ILE A 537 2.75 24.92 8.22
CA ILE A 537 1.44 24.90 7.57
C ILE A 537 0.88 23.47 7.61
N ILE A 538 -0.15 23.27 8.43
CA ILE A 538 -0.87 22.01 8.52
C ILE A 538 -1.49 21.67 7.16
N GLY A 539 -1.18 20.47 6.67
CA GLY A 539 -1.57 19.97 5.35
C GLY A 539 -0.51 20.17 4.27
N ALA A 540 0.48 21.05 4.47
CA ALA A 540 1.59 21.22 3.54
C ALA A 540 2.83 20.41 3.97
N GLY A 541 3.49 20.83 5.04
CA GLY A 541 4.69 20.16 5.58
C GLY A 541 4.38 19.13 6.68
N THR A 542 3.23 19.23 7.34
CA THR A 542 2.85 18.35 8.46
C THR A 542 1.38 17.96 8.34
N TRP A 543 1.09 16.67 8.42
CA TRP A 543 -0.28 16.17 8.54
C TRP A 543 -0.33 14.88 9.36
N ALA A 544 -1.36 14.72 10.18
CA ALA A 544 -1.69 13.43 10.78
C ALA A 544 -3.21 13.28 10.90
N ASP A 545 -3.71 12.11 10.55
CA ASP A 545 -5.07 11.66 10.84
C ASP A 545 -5.06 10.20 11.33
N ALA A 546 -6.23 9.61 11.54
CA ALA A 546 -6.36 8.23 12.03
C ALA A 546 -5.72 7.18 11.10
N ARG A 547 -5.47 7.50 9.82
CA ARG A 547 -4.97 6.56 8.80
C ARG A 547 -3.51 6.78 8.48
N CYS A 548 -3.03 8.02 8.52
CA CYS A 548 -1.78 8.44 7.90
C CYS A 548 -1.16 9.66 8.60
N ALA A 549 0.17 9.64 8.73
CA ALA A 549 0.99 10.75 9.22
C ALA A 549 2.14 11.04 8.25
N VAL A 550 2.38 12.32 7.96
CA VAL A 550 3.37 12.79 6.98
C VAL A 550 4.13 14.00 7.50
N SER A 551 5.44 14.00 7.31
CA SER A 551 6.34 15.14 7.53
C SER A 551 7.19 15.38 6.28
N GLY A 552 7.14 16.60 5.74
CA GLY A 552 7.78 17.00 4.50
C GLY A 552 9.10 17.76 4.69
N THR A 553 9.96 17.71 3.68
CA THR A 553 11.21 18.47 3.62
C THR A 553 11.58 18.83 2.18
N GLY A 554 11.65 20.10 1.84
CA GLY A 554 12.11 20.50 0.51
C GLY A 554 11.83 21.95 0.20
N TRP A 555 11.56 22.23 -1.09
CA TRP A 555 11.18 23.55 -1.52
C TRP A 555 9.73 23.88 -1.12
N GLY A 556 9.59 24.47 0.07
CA GLY A 556 8.30 24.69 0.73
C GLY A 556 7.19 25.34 -0.10
N GLU A 557 7.51 26.26 -1.02
CA GLU A 557 6.52 26.88 -1.93
C GLU A 557 5.72 25.83 -2.73
N TYR A 558 6.36 24.75 -3.17
CA TYR A 558 5.71 23.68 -3.92
C TYR A 558 4.88 22.76 -3.04
N TYR A 559 5.35 22.49 -1.81
CA TYR A 559 4.63 21.68 -0.83
C TYR A 559 3.34 22.38 -0.38
N ILE A 560 3.37 23.71 -0.20
CA ILE A 560 2.19 24.53 0.09
C ILE A 560 1.21 24.46 -1.08
N ARG A 561 1.67 24.70 -2.31
CA ARG A 561 0.81 24.72 -3.51
C ARG A 561 0.12 23.38 -3.77
N ALA A 562 0.77 22.28 -3.43
CA ALA A 562 0.25 20.93 -3.60
C ALA A 562 -0.55 20.41 -2.39
N ALA A 563 -0.55 21.13 -1.25
CA ALA A 563 -0.99 20.59 0.04
C ALA A 563 -0.40 19.18 0.30
N ALA A 564 0.92 19.06 0.09
CA ALA A 564 1.58 17.78 -0.16
C ALA A 564 1.33 16.73 0.93
N ALA A 565 1.49 17.08 2.22
CA ALA A 565 1.27 16.15 3.33
C ALA A 565 -0.18 15.66 3.40
N HIS A 566 -1.16 16.55 3.22
CA HIS A 566 -2.57 16.17 3.19
C HIS A 566 -2.91 15.33 1.95
N GLU A 567 -2.38 15.66 0.77
CA GLU A 567 -2.67 14.96 -0.48
C GLU A 567 -2.25 13.48 -0.42
N VAL A 568 -1.11 13.17 0.21
CA VAL A 568 -0.68 11.78 0.46
C VAL A 568 -1.74 11.01 1.25
N CYS A 569 -2.19 11.56 2.39
CA CYS A 569 -3.19 10.90 3.22
C CYS A 569 -4.59 10.90 2.57
N ALA A 570 -4.92 11.91 1.76
CA ALA A 570 -6.16 11.97 1.00
C ALA A 570 -6.24 10.87 -0.05
N ARG A 571 -5.14 10.54 -0.75
CA ARG A 571 -5.09 9.42 -1.70
C ARG A 571 -5.28 8.07 -1.03
N MET A 572 -4.69 7.87 0.15
CA MET A 572 -4.94 6.66 0.94
C MET A 572 -6.42 6.55 1.31
N ARG A 573 -7.02 7.65 1.80
CA ARG A 573 -8.42 7.68 2.23
C ARG A 573 -9.42 7.52 1.09
N LEU A 574 -9.22 8.22 -0.03
CA LEU A 574 -10.20 8.34 -1.11
C LEU A 574 -9.98 7.30 -2.21
N ALA A 575 -8.73 7.02 -2.56
CA ALA A 575 -8.36 6.10 -3.64
C ALA A 575 -7.89 4.72 -3.13
N GLY A 576 -7.71 4.54 -1.82
CA GLY A 576 -7.24 3.28 -1.24
C GLY A 576 -5.79 2.95 -1.60
N GLN A 577 -5.00 3.94 -2.00
CA GLN A 577 -3.58 3.72 -2.29
C GLN A 577 -2.81 3.29 -1.03
N SER A 578 -1.74 2.53 -1.22
CA SER A 578 -0.74 2.31 -0.16
C SER A 578 -0.01 3.62 0.16
N VAL A 579 0.50 3.76 1.39
CA VAL A 579 1.28 4.93 1.79
C VAL A 579 2.52 5.12 0.90
N ARG A 580 3.18 4.02 0.51
CA ARG A 580 4.35 4.05 -0.39
C ARG A 580 4.00 4.67 -1.74
N ARG A 581 2.92 4.19 -2.38
CA ARG A 581 2.48 4.70 -3.68
C ARG A 581 2.00 6.15 -3.60
N ALA A 582 1.14 6.46 -2.63
CA ALA A 582 0.62 7.80 -2.45
C ALA A 582 1.75 8.82 -2.22
N ALA A 583 2.70 8.48 -1.36
CA ALA A 583 3.82 9.35 -1.03
C ALA A 583 4.80 9.49 -2.20
N HIS A 584 5.07 8.41 -2.96
CA HIS A 584 5.85 8.47 -4.19
C HIS A 584 5.18 9.35 -5.25
N ASP A 585 3.89 9.14 -5.55
CA ASP A 585 3.19 9.88 -6.61
C ASP A 585 3.19 11.39 -6.35
N VAL A 586 3.01 11.81 -5.09
CA VAL A 586 3.05 13.23 -4.70
C VAL A 586 4.48 13.77 -4.69
N ILE A 587 5.38 13.16 -3.92
CA ILE A 587 6.71 13.72 -3.63
C ILE A 587 7.69 13.48 -4.77
N ASN A 588 7.70 12.30 -5.39
CA ASN A 588 8.58 11.98 -6.51
C ASN A 588 7.94 12.29 -7.88
N GLY A 589 6.61 12.37 -7.95
CA GLY A 589 5.89 12.66 -9.18
C GLY A 589 5.51 14.14 -9.33
N GLU A 590 4.58 14.62 -8.50
CA GLU A 590 3.93 15.93 -8.70
C GLU A 590 4.80 17.13 -8.32
N ILE A 591 5.53 17.03 -7.21
CA ILE A 591 6.43 18.11 -6.76
C ILE A 591 7.51 18.43 -7.82
N PRO A 592 8.26 17.45 -8.38
CA PRO A 592 9.19 17.68 -9.48
C PRO A 592 8.55 18.22 -10.75
N LYS A 593 7.36 17.71 -11.12
CA LYS A 593 6.62 18.21 -12.29
C LYS A 593 6.26 19.69 -12.16
N ALA A 594 6.03 20.17 -10.95
CA ALA A 594 5.78 21.58 -10.68
C ALA A 594 7.07 22.42 -10.69
N GLY A 595 8.25 21.80 -10.58
CA GLY A 595 9.56 22.46 -10.50
C GLY A 595 10.18 22.48 -9.10
N GLY A 596 9.57 21.80 -8.13
CA GLY A 596 10.12 21.67 -6.77
C GLY A 596 10.96 20.42 -6.58
N ASP A 597 11.72 20.37 -5.49
CA ASP A 597 12.48 19.20 -5.05
C ASP A 597 12.31 18.97 -3.53
N GLY A 598 12.74 17.80 -3.06
CA GLY A 598 12.73 17.44 -1.64
C GLY A 598 12.49 15.96 -1.35
N GLY A 599 11.82 15.71 -0.23
CA GLY A 599 11.42 14.42 0.28
C GLY A 599 10.38 14.52 1.38
N ALA A 600 9.94 13.37 1.88
CA ALA A 600 9.07 13.26 3.04
C ALA A 600 9.32 11.94 3.77
N ILE A 601 8.77 11.85 4.98
CA ILE A 601 8.48 10.58 5.64
C ILE A 601 6.97 10.42 5.75
N ALA A 602 6.48 9.22 5.50
CA ALA A 602 5.06 8.90 5.62
C ALA A 602 4.89 7.58 6.38
N LEU A 603 3.89 7.54 7.26
CA LEU A 603 3.57 6.39 8.11
C LEU A 603 2.06 6.15 8.10
N ALA A 604 1.66 4.94 7.76
CA ALA A 604 0.28 4.48 7.84
C ALA A 604 -0.02 3.84 9.19
N SER A 605 -1.30 3.86 9.52
CA SER A 605 -1.87 3.27 10.74
C SER A 605 -1.65 1.76 10.86
N ASP A 606 -1.42 1.05 9.76
CA ASP A 606 -1.08 -0.38 9.72
C ASP A 606 0.42 -0.68 9.98
N GLY A 607 1.20 0.36 10.27
CA GLY A 607 2.64 0.28 10.52
C GLY A 607 3.49 0.22 9.26
N THR A 608 2.92 0.37 8.06
CA THR A 608 3.70 0.57 6.83
C THR A 608 4.20 2.00 6.73
N PHE A 609 5.43 2.20 6.24
CA PHE A 609 6.05 3.52 6.12
C PHE A 609 6.82 3.67 4.82
N ALA A 610 7.14 4.91 4.45
CA ALA A 610 7.83 5.25 3.21
C ALA A 610 8.79 6.45 3.40
N PHE A 611 9.87 6.45 2.61
CA PHE A 611 10.84 7.53 2.49
C PHE A 611 10.90 8.07 1.05
N PRO A 612 9.85 8.70 0.50
CA PRO A 612 9.93 9.28 -0.84
C PRO A 612 10.85 10.51 -0.85
N PHE A 613 11.78 10.57 -1.79
CA PHE A 613 12.58 11.77 -2.06
C PHE A 613 13.14 11.76 -3.47
N ASN A 614 13.28 12.95 -4.06
CA ASN A 614 13.73 13.16 -5.45
C ASN A 614 15.08 13.90 -5.53
N THR A 615 15.78 14.00 -4.39
CA THR A 615 17.11 14.61 -4.25
C THR A 615 18.20 13.53 -4.14
N GLU A 616 19.47 13.93 -4.20
CA GLU A 616 20.61 12.98 -4.09
C GLU A 616 20.65 12.23 -2.75
N GLY A 617 20.21 12.90 -1.68
CA GLY A 617 20.13 12.32 -0.35
C GLY A 617 19.14 13.04 0.56
N MET A 618 18.63 12.27 1.52
CA MET A 618 17.78 12.70 2.62
C MET A 618 18.23 11.98 3.89
N TYR A 619 18.64 12.74 4.90
CA TYR A 619 18.91 12.20 6.24
C TYR A 619 17.64 11.54 6.76
N ARG A 620 17.64 10.23 6.98
CA ARG A 620 16.43 9.49 7.33
C ARG A 620 16.73 8.32 8.25
N GLY A 621 15.73 7.92 9.02
CA GLY A 621 15.83 6.70 9.82
C GLY A 621 14.53 6.30 10.48
N TRP A 622 14.50 5.09 11.03
CA TRP A 622 13.38 4.57 11.80
C TRP A 622 13.86 3.66 12.93
N ILE A 623 12.96 3.42 13.88
CA ILE A 623 13.15 2.50 15.01
C ILE A 623 11.80 1.89 15.37
N GLY A 624 11.76 0.56 15.46
CA GLY A 624 10.54 -0.20 15.77
C GLY A 624 10.62 -0.88 17.13
N GLY A 625 9.77 -1.89 17.35
CA GLY A 625 9.69 -2.62 18.62
C GLY A 625 10.96 -3.39 19.04
N ASP A 626 11.94 -3.55 18.15
CA ASP A 626 13.25 -4.13 18.48
C ASP A 626 14.19 -3.14 19.17
N GLY A 627 13.86 -1.84 19.18
CA GLY A 627 14.69 -0.78 19.74
C GLY A 627 16.00 -0.53 18.98
N VAL A 628 16.13 -1.04 17.75
CA VAL A 628 17.32 -0.86 16.92
C VAL A 628 17.11 0.31 15.95
N PRO A 629 17.93 1.39 16.03
CA PRO A 629 17.82 2.48 15.06
C PRO A 629 18.45 2.07 13.72
N HIS A 630 17.72 2.33 12.64
CA HIS A 630 18.17 2.17 11.27
C HIS A 630 18.27 3.54 10.61
N VAL A 631 19.43 3.91 10.09
CA VAL A 631 19.68 5.25 9.52
C VAL A 631 20.38 5.19 8.16
N ALA A 632 19.99 6.08 7.26
CA ALA A 632 20.54 6.21 5.92
C ALA A 632 20.54 7.68 5.47
N ILE A 633 21.34 7.99 4.44
CA ILE A 633 21.44 9.36 3.90
C ILE A 633 21.15 9.37 2.41
N TYR A 634 21.84 8.54 1.62
CA TYR A 634 21.78 8.67 0.17
C TYR A 634 20.71 7.77 -0.47
N ALA A 635 20.32 8.09 -1.71
CA ALA A 635 19.41 7.28 -2.52
C ALA A 635 19.90 5.84 -2.74
N GLY A 636 21.22 5.65 -2.81
CA GLY A 636 21.84 4.32 -2.95
C GLY A 636 21.84 3.49 -1.66
N ASP A 637 21.75 4.12 -0.50
CA ASP A 637 21.89 3.43 0.79
C ASP A 637 20.69 2.49 1.03
N ALA A 638 20.97 1.22 1.31
CA ALA A 638 19.97 0.30 1.80
C ALA A 638 19.57 0.66 3.24
N ILE A 639 18.28 0.64 3.53
CA ILE A 639 17.76 0.74 4.89
C ILE A 639 16.73 -0.37 5.07
N VAL A 640 16.95 -1.25 6.05
CA VAL A 640 16.07 -2.39 6.32
C VAL A 640 14.64 -1.88 6.56
N GLY A 641 13.62 -2.56 6.07
CA GLY A 641 12.21 -2.14 6.20
C GLY A 641 11.74 -1.12 5.15
N ASP A 642 12.66 -0.55 4.35
CA ASP A 642 12.34 0.25 3.17
C ASP A 642 12.39 -0.64 1.92
N VAL A 643 11.26 -1.26 1.59
CA VAL A 643 11.08 -1.92 0.29
C VAL A 643 10.78 -0.79 -0.71
N ARG A 644 11.76 -0.49 -1.56
CA ARG A 644 11.70 0.60 -2.54
C ARG A 644 10.64 0.37 -3.60
#